data_AF-A0A8T1V465-F1
#
_entry.id   AF-A0A8T1V465-F1
#
_cell.length_a   1.000
_cell.length_b   1.000
_cell.length_c   1.000
_cell.angle_alpha   90.00
_cell.angle_beta   90.00
_cell.angle_gamma   90.00
#
_symmetry.space_group_name_H-M   'P 1'
#
loop_
_entity.id
_entity.type
_entity.pdbx_description
1 polymer ?
#
loop_
_entity_poly.entity_id
_entity_poly.type
_entity_poly.pdbx_seq_one_letter_code
_entity_poly.pdbx_strand_id
1 'polypeptide(L)'
;MRLAVLIAALVGTSVVRAGPYDDWAPHRYCNAMDGIEATRIPPLTPEQAERMESLEQVQIIARHGARAPYARLFCWDARKHNPMNAEWDCTTTSVSSQDINPNEHAKGFGRLYRKSYMDGHNILKGDCVIGGLLPLGRQQHKTNGQFLRDSYVGDGPLKLFPTANLSHLELSEIYLRSDDQERTLGSGQALIDGLFPVDGTLSLELHRMLSWNVADISVDYINANENICPFMGHIGQLSNESPEFWAHLRDPATVEIEHHFNDVVGNFSWSSALECLSTARCNDLELPPGIDEETFTKTYHEVEARQSIFLTYNNSWYSKLAMQPLAHDMLTRLDGVLNGDPDAYKLSVTMAHDSTIMPFLAASVKENWDRLWTPYAGMLMIEVYKTKSGSHAVRMIFHGEPQHIPECHDTLCGIEEFSEAFAFARKPRTEHDCKLPKKKKSKSHSSNLMTTVADGQAGFQASDYIGSYLLLGLQADMLVPRVLRRGRFCAYQAATLCVNGASTQTPTGRGYQQQRRFLSDGMDAFMEFEREMALKRRKENPEKFAPSGPLTPPVKPKDDECCHLDCPNCVLLVYQEKLLEYELSLQSQNERRKPETPAPKYDLSFYSSKDDEELSDARLKLLTEANRAVFEVAASDVISAPHQTTDGAWRSVRHIDLYIRDDQYDLVSEQASNIGVYVPNDLSVVERMLVHLHVEDPNVVFAAKLLPDSADDDQQQSALQHQGFQHRPFARAGTVHDALTWTFDLVSTPRPSFLRSLAAYASDENDVAALMSPQTAEAIQAERPYQHATVADIFDRFPSVRLSFAEFFQIAPPTAPRYYTVSSSRQFAPDTVSITLGLRKTDTLPLPRCSSYLAMLKPGDAIRASFYQSSFVFPFHDHRPIMLISAGTGIAPFRAFLQDLEHENDTSPHQHRPAYLFYGCREASVDFLYGEELQRARDDGVLDQLHVEFSGESDKPKRHVQDALLDQSKLVARHLLADEGYVYVCGSLAMGRAVKKAIAAAILKHPEFSGGAITTQEDAEHVVTQKLAGQLIITELW
;
A
#
# COMPACT_ATOMS: atom_id res chain seq x y z
N MET A 1 11.54 4.60 67.60
CA MET A 1 12.30 5.57 66.78
C MET A 1 13.73 5.16 66.37
N ARG A 2 14.22 3.91 66.60
CA ARG A 2 15.56 3.49 66.11
C ARG A 2 15.58 2.29 65.15
N LEU A 3 14.43 1.72 64.80
CA LEU A 3 14.36 0.58 63.85
C LEU A 3 14.04 1.01 62.40
N ALA A 4 13.23 2.06 62.22
CA ALA A 4 12.83 2.55 60.90
C ALA A 4 14.00 3.12 60.06
N VAL A 5 15.06 3.61 60.70
CA VAL A 5 16.20 4.27 60.02
C VAL A 5 17.15 3.25 59.38
N LEU A 6 17.27 2.02 59.91
CA LEU A 6 18.14 1.00 59.30
C LEU A 6 17.52 0.33 58.06
N ILE A 7 16.19 0.28 57.95
CA ILE A 7 15.53 -0.34 56.78
C ILE A 7 15.67 0.56 55.54
N ALA A 8 15.64 1.90 55.73
CA ALA A 8 15.89 2.86 54.65
C ALA A 8 17.34 2.82 54.10
N ALA A 9 18.29 2.24 54.84
CA ALA A 9 19.69 2.09 54.42
C ALA A 9 19.99 0.74 53.73
N LEU A 10 18.97 -0.10 53.52
CA LEU A 10 19.08 -1.42 52.86
C LEU A 10 18.11 -1.61 51.69
N VAL A 11 17.35 -0.57 51.31
CA VAL A 11 16.84 -0.46 49.95
C VAL A 11 18.05 -0.18 49.07
N GLY A 12 18.46 -1.18 48.28
CA GLY A 12 19.76 -1.16 47.62
C GLY A 12 19.94 0.04 46.69
N THR A 13 21.14 0.61 46.67
CA THR A 13 21.60 1.35 45.48
C THR A 13 21.44 0.42 44.29
N SER A 14 20.56 0.79 43.36
CA SER A 14 20.51 0.13 42.06
C SER A 14 21.92 0.25 41.46
N VAL A 15 22.58 -0.89 41.28
CA VAL A 15 23.77 -0.94 40.44
C VAL A 15 23.27 -0.70 39.04
N VAL A 16 23.27 0.57 38.63
CA VAL A 16 23.13 0.95 37.23
C VAL A 16 24.26 0.22 36.52
N ARG A 17 23.89 -0.84 35.80
CA ARG A 17 24.81 -1.46 34.84
C ARG A 17 25.13 -0.38 33.83
N ALA A 18 26.41 -0.17 33.56
CA ALA A 18 26.81 0.68 32.46
C ALA A 18 26.11 0.19 31.18
N GLY A 19 25.49 1.11 30.46
CA GLY A 19 24.96 0.85 29.13
C GLY A 19 26.08 0.57 28.13
N PRO A 20 25.75 0.08 26.93
CA PRO A 20 26.74 -0.22 25.89
C PRO A 20 27.51 1.01 25.37
N TYR A 21 27.12 2.23 25.76
CA TYR A 21 27.67 3.50 25.27
C TYR A 21 28.05 4.49 26.38
N ASP A 22 28.14 4.07 27.64
CA ASP A 22 28.44 4.97 28.77
C ASP A 22 29.86 5.59 28.70
N ASP A 23 30.78 4.90 28.01
CA ASP A 23 32.14 5.38 27.73
C ASP A 23 32.23 6.24 26.43
N TRP A 24 31.16 6.35 25.64
CA TRP A 24 31.11 7.16 24.41
C TRP A 24 30.56 8.58 24.68
N ALA A 25 30.91 9.54 23.84
CA ALA A 25 30.30 10.87 23.88
C ALA A 25 28.77 10.82 23.67
N PRO A 26 28.00 11.71 24.32
CA PRO A 26 26.58 11.90 24.03
C PRO A 26 26.37 12.37 22.59
N HIS A 27 25.64 11.59 21.79
CA HIS A 27 25.48 11.88 20.37
C HIS A 27 24.33 12.87 20.11
N ARG A 28 24.63 14.02 19.48
CA ARG A 28 23.71 15.17 19.31
C ARG A 28 22.33 14.78 18.80
N TYR A 29 22.24 13.93 17.77
CA TYR A 29 20.98 13.51 17.18
C TYR A 29 19.98 12.93 18.20
N CYS A 30 20.47 12.30 19.26
CA CYS A 30 19.63 11.67 20.28
C CYS A 30 18.84 12.67 21.13
N ASN A 31 19.37 13.89 21.33
CA ASN A 31 18.84 14.90 22.25
C ASN A 31 18.49 14.32 23.63
N ALA A 32 19.45 13.64 24.25
CA ALA A 32 19.26 12.94 25.51
C ALA A 32 18.90 13.90 26.67
N MET A 33 18.17 13.40 27.67
CA MET A 33 17.54 14.21 28.72
C MET A 33 18.52 14.90 29.69
N ASP A 34 19.79 14.54 29.63
CA ASP A 34 20.92 15.19 30.32
C ASP A 34 21.43 16.40 29.53
N GLY A 35 21.49 16.32 28.20
CA GLY A 35 21.90 17.40 27.30
C GLY A 35 20.79 18.37 26.89
N ILE A 36 19.51 18.00 27.03
CA ILE A 36 18.36 18.75 26.49
C ILE A 36 18.26 20.20 26.99
N GLU A 37 18.81 20.54 28.16
CA GLU A 37 18.83 21.90 28.69
C GLU A 37 19.54 22.90 27.75
N ALA A 38 20.49 22.44 26.92
CA ALA A 38 21.13 23.26 25.88
C ALA A 38 20.15 23.72 24.77
N THR A 39 18.99 23.09 24.64
CA THR A 39 17.95 23.45 23.64
C THR A 39 17.02 24.58 24.10
N ARG A 40 17.16 25.03 25.35
CA ARG A 40 16.38 26.13 25.93
C ARG A 40 16.54 27.40 25.10
N ILE A 41 15.43 28.09 24.83
CA ILE A 41 15.41 29.34 24.07
C ILE A 41 16.24 30.42 24.80
N PRO A 42 17.30 30.97 24.19
CA PRO A 42 18.10 32.02 24.82
C PRO A 42 17.35 33.36 24.81
N PRO A 43 17.54 34.21 25.84
CA PRO A 43 17.02 35.57 25.82
C PRO A 43 17.66 36.38 24.68
N LEU A 44 17.08 37.53 24.36
CA LEU A 44 17.78 38.56 23.59
C LEU A 44 18.99 39.09 24.39
N THR A 45 20.05 39.56 23.73
CA THR A 45 21.11 40.31 24.43
C THR A 45 20.53 41.59 25.05
N PRO A 46 21.17 42.21 26.07
CA PRO A 46 20.69 43.47 26.63
C PRO A 46 20.48 44.56 25.57
N GLU A 47 21.38 44.66 24.59
CA GLU A 47 21.38 45.64 23.50
C GLU A 47 20.33 45.32 22.42
N GLN A 48 19.95 44.05 22.26
CA GLN A 48 18.80 43.64 21.46
C GLN A 48 17.48 43.95 22.21
N ALA A 49 17.37 43.53 23.48
CA ALA A 49 16.19 43.75 24.32
C ALA A 49 15.86 45.23 24.55
N GLU A 50 16.87 46.10 24.73
CA GLU A 50 16.67 47.54 24.86
C GLU A 50 16.05 48.20 23.63
N ARG A 51 16.18 47.59 22.43
CA ARG A 51 15.58 48.10 21.19
C ARG A 51 14.13 47.65 20.97
N MET A 52 13.69 46.56 21.61
CA MET A 52 12.36 45.99 21.41
C MET A 52 11.29 46.69 22.27
N GLU A 53 10.09 46.85 21.71
CA GLU A 53 8.89 47.30 22.42
C GLU A 53 8.14 46.10 23.03
N SER A 54 7.96 45.02 22.25
CA SER A 54 7.17 43.84 22.61
C SER A 54 7.49 42.61 21.74
N LEU A 55 7.14 41.42 22.22
CA LEU A 55 7.09 40.18 21.44
C LEU A 55 5.64 39.94 20.98
N GLU A 56 5.40 39.89 19.67
CA GLU A 56 4.05 39.86 19.09
C GLU A 56 3.62 38.45 18.65
N GLN A 57 4.54 37.66 18.09
CA GLN A 57 4.26 36.30 17.60
C GLN A 57 5.46 35.36 17.74
N VAL A 58 5.19 34.07 17.94
CA VAL A 58 6.17 32.97 17.83
C VAL A 58 5.60 31.89 16.89
N GLN A 59 6.34 31.53 15.85
CA GLN A 59 6.04 30.37 15.00
C GLN A 59 7.10 29.28 15.18
N ILE A 60 6.68 28.03 15.33
CA ILE A 60 7.52 26.88 15.65
C ILE A 60 7.30 25.79 14.60
N ILE A 61 8.39 25.27 14.02
CA ILE A 61 8.43 23.97 13.36
C ILE A 61 9.23 23.03 14.26
N ALA A 62 8.65 21.91 14.70
CA ALA A 62 9.33 20.96 15.57
C ALA A 62 9.37 19.56 14.95
N ARG A 63 10.57 18.98 14.84
CA ARG A 63 10.75 17.55 14.57
C ARG A 63 10.18 16.76 15.74
N HIS A 64 9.53 15.62 15.46
CA HIS A 64 9.09 14.67 16.49
C HIS A 64 10.22 14.21 17.44
N GLY A 65 9.84 13.67 18.60
CA GLY A 65 10.78 13.13 19.60
C GLY A 65 11.35 11.76 19.21
N ALA A 66 12.16 11.19 20.11
CA ALA A 66 12.68 9.84 20.00
C ALA A 66 11.55 8.82 19.79
N ARG A 67 11.71 8.00 18.76
CA ARG A 67 10.69 7.10 18.22
C ARG A 67 11.31 5.81 17.73
N ALA A 68 10.52 4.74 17.75
CA ALA A 68 10.78 3.51 17.02
C ALA A 68 10.96 3.84 15.51
N PRO A 69 12.05 3.44 14.81
CA PRO A 69 12.33 3.76 13.40
C PRO A 69 11.16 3.93 12.45
N TYR A 70 11.34 4.84 11.50
CA TYR A 70 10.38 5.12 10.43
C TYR A 70 10.30 4.00 9.37
N ALA A 71 10.96 2.85 9.57
CA ALA A 71 10.82 1.69 8.69
C ALA A 71 11.40 0.40 9.29
N ARG A 72 10.75 -0.75 9.01
CA ARG A 72 11.43 -2.04 8.81
C ARG A 72 12.40 -1.87 7.66
N LEU A 73 13.65 -1.61 7.99
CA LEU A 73 14.77 -1.60 7.06
C LEU A 73 15.66 -2.81 7.30
N PHE A 74 16.46 -3.14 6.29
CA PHE A 74 17.63 -3.95 6.52
C PHE A 74 18.79 -3.06 6.95
N CYS A 75 19.20 -3.22 8.21
CA CYS A 75 20.32 -2.49 8.80
C CYS A 75 21.66 -3.13 8.44
N TRP A 76 21.78 -4.42 8.77
CA TRP A 76 23.01 -5.21 8.68
C TRP A 76 22.74 -6.69 8.93
N ASP A 77 23.69 -7.55 8.54
CA ASP A 77 23.54 -9.02 8.62
C ASP A 77 23.54 -9.56 10.06
N ALA A 78 24.09 -8.81 11.02
CA ALA A 78 24.13 -9.16 12.44
C ALA A 78 22.75 -9.08 13.13
N ARG A 79 21.84 -10.03 12.83
CA ARG A 79 20.42 -10.06 13.29
C ARG A 79 20.18 -9.72 14.77
N LYS A 80 21.08 -10.10 15.70
CA LYS A 80 20.96 -9.78 17.14
C LYS A 80 21.07 -8.28 17.44
N HIS A 81 21.97 -7.58 16.73
CA HIS A 81 22.33 -6.19 16.96
C HIS A 81 21.53 -5.23 16.08
N ASN A 82 20.49 -5.72 15.41
CA ASN A 82 19.66 -4.93 14.51
C ASN A 82 18.52 -4.32 15.35
N PRO A 83 18.38 -2.98 15.44
CA PRO A 83 17.34 -2.31 16.25
C PRO A 83 15.92 -2.79 15.96
N MET A 84 15.71 -3.27 14.73
CA MET A 84 14.52 -3.98 14.30
C MET A 84 14.05 -5.04 15.30
N ASN A 85 14.96 -5.80 15.91
CA ASN A 85 14.66 -6.99 16.70
C ASN A 85 14.82 -6.80 18.23
N ALA A 86 15.16 -5.59 18.69
CA ALA A 86 15.19 -5.25 20.11
C ALA A 86 13.77 -4.98 20.66
N GLU A 87 13.54 -5.11 21.96
CA GLU A 87 12.24 -4.85 22.60
C GLU A 87 11.97 -3.34 22.76
N TRP A 88 10.72 -2.88 22.63
CA TRP A 88 10.35 -1.47 22.75
C TRP A 88 9.12 -1.25 23.64
N ASP A 89 9.15 -0.16 24.41
CA ASP A 89 8.02 0.33 25.21
C ASP A 89 7.13 1.23 24.35
N CYS A 90 5.93 0.74 24.03
CA CYS A 90 4.95 1.42 23.19
C CYS A 90 3.79 2.01 24.01
N THR A 91 4.00 2.34 25.30
CA THR A 91 2.95 2.82 26.23
C THR A 91 2.51 4.29 26.06
N THR A 92 3.01 5.00 25.05
CA THR A 92 2.65 6.38 24.71
C THR A 92 1.17 6.54 24.33
N THR A 93 0.40 7.20 25.19
CA THR A 93 -1.05 7.42 24.96
C THR A 93 -1.32 8.80 24.36
N SER A 94 -1.83 8.83 23.13
CA SER A 94 -2.54 9.98 22.58
C SER A 94 -4.00 10.01 23.06
N VAL A 95 -4.56 11.21 23.18
CA VAL A 95 -6.01 11.42 23.32
C VAL A 95 -6.54 11.91 21.98
N SER A 96 -7.70 11.41 21.58
CA SER A 96 -8.41 11.88 20.38
C SER A 96 -9.90 12.07 20.65
N SER A 97 -10.49 12.98 19.90
CA SER A 97 -11.93 13.13 19.75
C SER A 97 -12.23 13.04 18.27
N GLN A 98 -13.38 12.47 17.92
CA GLN A 98 -13.92 12.58 16.57
C GLN A 98 -15.08 13.57 16.63
N ASP A 99 -14.86 14.78 16.13
CA ASP A 99 -15.96 15.70 15.89
C ASP A 99 -16.61 15.32 14.56
N ILE A 100 -17.90 14.96 14.62
CA ILE A 100 -18.58 14.24 13.53
C ILE A 100 -19.20 15.22 12.51
N ASN A 101 -19.27 16.51 12.81
CA ASN A 101 -19.75 17.52 11.86
C ASN A 101 -19.09 18.90 12.06
N PRO A 102 -18.15 19.32 11.18
CA PRO A 102 -17.53 20.66 11.26
C PRO A 102 -18.47 21.79 10.82
N ASN A 103 -19.58 21.48 10.13
CA ASN A 103 -20.48 22.47 9.51
C ASN A 103 -21.73 22.78 10.33
N GLU A 104 -21.89 22.19 11.52
CA GLU A 104 -23.00 22.49 12.43
C GLU A 104 -22.51 23.02 13.77
N HIS A 105 -23.11 24.12 14.25
CA HIS A 105 -23.08 24.48 15.68
C HIS A 105 -23.93 23.52 16.56
N ALA A 106 -24.18 22.30 16.09
CA ALA A 106 -24.96 21.27 16.78
C ALA A 106 -24.10 20.59 17.84
N LYS A 107 -24.71 20.33 18.99
CA LYS A 107 -24.02 19.75 20.15
C LYS A 107 -23.84 18.24 19.98
N GLY A 108 -22.87 17.85 19.17
CA GLY A 108 -22.29 16.51 19.26
C GLY A 108 -21.85 16.23 20.70
N PHE A 109 -21.93 14.98 21.13
CA PHE A 109 -21.29 14.58 22.38
C PHE A 109 -19.78 14.51 22.15
N GLY A 110 -19.09 15.65 22.24
CA GLY A 110 -17.62 15.75 22.18
C GLY A 110 -16.98 14.92 23.29
N ARG A 111 -16.73 13.64 23.00
CA ARG A 111 -16.23 12.65 23.94
C ARG A 111 -14.76 12.44 23.66
N LEU A 112 -13.92 12.85 24.61
CA LEU A 112 -12.50 12.53 24.61
C LEU A 112 -12.33 11.02 24.82
N TYR A 113 -11.85 10.32 23.79
CA TYR A 113 -11.50 8.91 23.87
C TYR A 113 -10.05 8.79 24.34
N ARG A 114 -9.87 8.49 25.63
CA ARG A 114 -8.56 8.19 26.19
C ARG A 114 -8.15 6.77 25.78
N LYS A 115 -7.15 6.66 24.90
CA LYS A 115 -6.38 5.42 24.76
C LYS A 115 -5.65 5.18 26.09
N SER A 116 -5.75 3.97 26.62
CA SER A 116 -4.97 3.54 27.79
C SER A 116 -4.51 2.12 27.54
N TYR A 117 -3.21 1.88 27.70
CA TYR A 117 -2.65 0.54 27.72
C TYR A 117 -2.73 -0.04 29.13
N MET A 118 -2.41 -1.33 29.26
CA MET A 118 -2.29 -2.01 30.54
C MET A 118 -0.81 -2.02 30.96
N ASP A 119 -0.53 -1.60 32.19
CA ASP A 119 0.84 -1.44 32.70
C ASP A 119 1.68 -2.72 32.51
N GLY A 120 2.86 -2.58 31.92
CA GLY A 120 3.78 -3.70 31.65
C GLY A 120 3.38 -4.67 30.53
N HIS A 121 2.17 -4.57 29.97
CA HIS A 121 1.69 -5.44 28.88
C HIS A 121 1.90 -4.87 27.47
N ASN A 122 2.45 -3.65 27.37
CA ASN A 122 2.71 -2.95 26.11
C ASN A 122 4.21 -2.67 25.86
N ILE A 123 5.09 -3.35 26.60
CA ILE A 123 6.43 -3.68 26.10
C ILE A 123 6.21 -4.83 25.13
N LEU A 124 6.54 -4.59 23.87
CA LEU A 124 6.23 -5.52 22.78
C LEU A 124 7.49 -6.22 22.28
N LYS A 125 7.33 -7.20 21.39
CA LYS A 125 8.43 -7.57 20.51
C LYS A 125 7.96 -7.63 19.07
N GLY A 126 8.72 -7.04 18.17
CA GLY A 126 8.40 -6.96 16.74
C GLY A 126 7.38 -5.89 16.32
N ASP A 127 6.68 -5.21 17.22
CA ASP A 127 5.51 -4.39 16.82
C ASP A 127 5.12 -3.23 17.78
N CYS A 128 5.82 -2.07 17.75
CA CYS A 128 5.10 -0.83 18.16
C CYS A 128 3.97 -0.52 17.15
N VAL A 129 3.28 0.65 17.26
CA VAL A 129 2.51 1.20 16.12
C VAL A 129 3.51 1.70 15.08
N ILE A 130 4.14 0.70 14.52
CA ILE A 130 5.26 0.64 13.61
C ILE A 130 6.22 1.84 13.88
N GLY A 131 6.10 3.05 13.34
CA GLY A 131 6.98 4.19 13.68
C GLY A 131 6.61 5.08 14.88
N GLY A 132 5.99 4.53 15.91
CA GLY A 132 5.36 5.29 17.01
C GLY A 132 6.32 6.05 17.93
N LEU A 133 5.79 7.09 18.60
CA LEU A 133 6.50 7.87 19.62
C LEU A 133 6.84 7.00 20.83
N LEU A 134 8.04 7.17 21.40
CA LEU A 134 8.44 6.48 22.63
C LEU A 134 8.24 7.36 23.87
N PRO A 135 8.21 6.79 25.10
CA PRO A 135 8.12 7.58 26.33
C PRO A 135 9.24 8.63 26.44
N LEU A 136 10.45 8.32 25.98
CA LEU A 136 11.56 9.28 25.84
C LEU A 136 11.19 10.46 24.92
N GLY A 137 10.66 10.19 23.72
CA GLY A 137 10.24 11.23 22.78
C GLY A 137 9.11 12.11 23.31
N ARG A 138 8.15 11.52 24.03
CA ARG A 138 7.12 12.30 24.73
C ARG A 138 7.75 13.20 25.80
N GLN A 139 8.70 12.69 26.58
CA GLN A 139 9.35 13.46 27.65
C GLN A 139 10.25 14.59 27.10
N GLN A 140 10.96 14.36 25.99
CA GLN A 140 11.72 15.41 25.29
C GLN A 140 10.81 16.60 24.92
N HIS A 141 9.68 16.34 24.24
CA HIS A 141 8.75 17.41 23.88
C HIS A 141 8.08 18.06 25.09
N LYS A 142 7.78 17.30 26.14
CA LYS A 142 7.24 17.87 27.39
C LYS A 142 8.22 18.85 28.03
N THR A 143 9.52 18.53 28.03
CA THR A 143 10.58 19.41 28.53
C THR A 143 10.79 20.62 27.62
N ASN A 144 10.77 20.45 26.29
CA ASN A 144 10.74 21.60 25.37
C ASN A 144 9.54 22.53 25.62
N GLY A 145 8.36 21.96 25.91
CA GLY A 145 7.17 22.72 26.28
C GLY A 145 7.35 23.55 27.54
N GLN A 146 8.05 23.00 28.54
CA GLN A 146 8.45 23.73 29.75
C GLN A 146 9.43 24.87 29.42
N PHE A 147 10.38 24.69 28.50
CA PHE A 147 11.26 25.78 28.06
C PHE A 147 10.49 26.88 27.30
N LEU A 148 9.54 26.51 26.44
CA LEU A 148 8.62 27.47 25.79
C LEU A 148 7.79 28.24 26.83
N ARG A 149 7.38 27.59 27.93
CA ARG A 149 6.68 28.23 29.05
C ARG A 149 7.59 29.24 29.75
N ASP A 150 8.77 28.81 30.17
CA ASP A 150 9.76 29.65 30.86
C ASP A 150 10.13 30.89 30.03
N SER A 151 10.17 30.77 28.70
CA SER A 151 10.49 31.87 27.79
C SER A 151 9.31 32.76 27.43
N TYR A 152 8.13 32.22 27.09
CA TYR A 152 7.03 33.01 26.51
C TYR A 152 5.85 33.27 27.45
N VAL A 153 5.71 32.52 28.55
CA VAL A 153 4.74 32.78 29.62
C VAL A 153 5.40 33.60 30.72
N GLY A 154 4.68 34.55 31.30
CA GLY A 154 5.16 35.41 32.39
C GLY A 154 4.73 36.86 32.22
N ASP A 155 5.17 37.74 33.12
CA ASP A 155 4.80 39.16 33.08
C ASP A 155 5.92 40.01 32.46
N GLY A 156 5.57 40.86 31.49
CA GLY A 156 6.48 41.80 30.83
C GLY A 156 6.25 41.90 29.32
N PRO A 157 6.81 42.92 28.63
CA PRO A 157 6.55 43.16 27.21
C PRO A 157 7.11 42.08 26.26
N LEU A 158 8.15 41.35 26.68
CA LEU A 158 8.76 40.27 25.90
C LEU A 158 8.18 38.89 26.25
N LYS A 159 6.97 38.87 26.83
CA LYS A 159 6.20 37.66 27.16
C LYS A 159 4.93 37.65 26.31
N LEU A 160 4.78 36.60 25.50
CA LEU A 160 3.67 36.42 24.58
C LEU A 160 2.33 36.20 25.34
N PHE A 161 2.40 35.54 26.50
CA PHE A 161 1.23 35.20 27.32
C PHE A 161 1.40 35.70 28.77
N PRO A 162 0.78 36.84 29.14
CA PRO A 162 0.78 37.37 30.50
C PRO A 162 0.21 36.38 31.52
N THR A 163 0.86 36.22 32.67
CA THR A 163 0.47 35.21 33.68
C THR A 163 -0.97 35.39 34.15
N ALA A 164 -1.39 36.65 34.30
CA ALA A 164 -2.74 37.04 34.72
C ALA A 164 -3.84 36.70 33.69
N ASN A 165 -3.49 36.48 32.42
CA ASN A 165 -4.44 36.24 31.33
C ASN A 165 -4.54 34.75 30.93
N LEU A 166 -3.74 33.85 31.50
CA LEU A 166 -3.75 32.42 31.16
C LEU A 166 -5.09 31.71 31.41
N SER A 167 -5.94 32.25 32.30
CA SER A 167 -7.31 31.76 32.52
C SER A 167 -8.30 32.19 31.43
N HIS A 168 -7.91 33.14 30.58
CA HIS A 168 -8.68 33.76 29.49
C HIS A 168 -7.90 33.68 28.17
N LEU A 169 -7.11 32.62 27.99
CA LEU A 169 -6.37 32.37 26.76
C LEU A 169 -7.35 31.91 25.66
N GLU A 170 -7.70 32.81 24.75
CA GLU A 170 -8.59 32.49 23.63
C GLU A 170 -7.89 31.53 22.67
N LEU A 171 -8.55 30.41 22.36
CA LEU A 171 -7.95 29.35 21.53
C LEU A 171 -7.72 29.78 20.08
N SER A 172 -8.36 30.86 19.63
CA SER A 172 -8.09 31.51 18.35
C SER A 172 -6.71 32.18 18.28
N GLU A 173 -6.03 32.44 19.41
CA GLU A 173 -4.66 32.99 19.41
C GLU A 173 -3.59 31.93 19.09
N ILE A 174 -3.97 30.63 18.98
CA ILE A 174 -3.07 29.50 18.79
C ILE A 174 -3.43 28.70 17.54
N TYR A 175 -2.51 28.60 16.58
CA TYR A 175 -2.60 27.71 15.43
C TYR A 175 -1.80 26.41 15.68
N LEU A 176 -2.46 25.26 15.59
CA LEU A 176 -1.83 23.95 15.72
C LEU A 176 -1.95 23.16 14.42
N ARG A 177 -0.83 22.61 13.94
CA ARG A 177 -0.72 21.86 12.68
C ARG A 177 0.24 20.68 12.84
N SER A 178 -0.07 19.56 12.23
CA SER A 178 0.76 18.35 12.14
C SER A 178 0.45 17.64 10.84
N ASP A 179 1.31 16.76 10.34
CA ASP A 179 0.83 15.67 9.47
C ASP A 179 0.06 14.63 10.30
N ASP A 180 -0.57 13.65 9.64
CA ASP A 180 -1.45 12.65 10.25
C ASP A 180 -0.74 11.54 11.05
N GLN A 181 0.59 11.60 11.20
CA GLN A 181 1.36 10.55 11.86
C GLN A 181 1.26 10.60 13.39
N GLU A 182 1.28 9.42 14.02
CA GLU A 182 1.17 9.30 15.48
C GLU A 182 2.32 10.03 16.19
N ARG A 183 3.55 9.92 15.68
CA ARG A 183 4.75 10.49 16.31
C ARG A 183 4.79 12.01 16.32
N THR A 184 4.27 12.67 15.29
CA THR A 184 4.21 14.13 15.16
C THR A 184 3.08 14.69 16.02
N LEU A 185 1.87 14.11 15.92
CA LEU A 185 0.73 14.48 16.76
C LEU A 185 0.99 14.24 18.26
N GLY A 186 1.52 13.07 18.64
CA GLY A 186 1.86 12.74 20.03
C GLY A 186 2.96 13.64 20.60
N SER A 187 3.93 14.03 19.77
CA SER A 187 4.96 15.02 20.14
C SER A 187 4.37 16.41 20.31
N GLY A 188 3.42 16.81 19.45
CA GLY A 188 2.68 18.07 19.57
C GLY A 188 1.81 18.14 20.83
N GLN A 189 1.08 17.08 21.14
CA GLN A 189 0.33 16.96 22.40
C GLN A 189 1.27 17.12 23.61
N ALA A 190 2.44 16.46 23.61
CA ALA A 190 3.41 16.58 24.68
C ALA A 190 4.05 17.98 24.81
N LEU A 191 4.31 18.65 23.69
CA LEU A 191 4.84 20.02 23.66
C LEU A 191 3.84 21.00 24.29
N ILE A 192 2.56 20.84 23.99
CA ILE A 192 1.47 21.64 24.56
C ILE A 192 1.22 21.27 26.04
N ASP A 193 1.27 19.98 26.42
CA ASP A 193 1.21 19.52 27.83
C ASP A 193 2.30 20.17 28.70
N GLY A 194 3.47 20.47 28.13
CA GLY A 194 4.57 21.16 28.82
C GLY A 194 4.40 22.68 28.90
N LEU A 195 3.86 23.30 27.83
CA LEU A 195 3.65 24.74 27.73
C LEU A 195 2.45 25.22 28.58
N PHE A 196 1.35 24.46 28.55
CA PHE A 196 0.09 24.74 29.23
C PHE A 196 -0.32 23.53 30.10
N PRO A 197 0.38 23.29 31.23
CA PRO A 197 0.18 22.10 32.04
C PRO A 197 -1.21 22.05 32.69
N VAL A 198 -1.83 20.86 32.66
CA VAL A 198 -3.12 20.58 33.31
C VAL A 198 -2.93 20.33 34.81
N ASP A 199 -2.50 21.37 35.54
CA ASP A 199 -2.26 21.37 36.99
C ASP A 199 -3.42 21.95 37.82
N GLY A 200 -4.48 22.43 37.14
CA GLY A 200 -5.64 23.09 37.75
C GLY A 200 -5.50 24.60 37.94
N THR A 201 -4.38 25.22 37.54
CA THR A 201 -4.24 26.69 37.52
C THR A 201 -4.85 27.33 36.28
N LEU A 202 -4.88 26.59 35.17
CA LEU A 202 -5.54 26.98 33.92
C LEU A 202 -7.05 26.74 33.98
N SER A 203 -7.84 27.56 33.27
CA SER A 203 -9.30 27.58 33.45
C SER A 203 -9.99 26.33 32.90
N LEU A 204 -11.25 26.16 33.31
CA LEU A 204 -12.18 25.17 32.75
C LEU A 204 -12.42 25.34 31.24
N GLU A 205 -12.01 26.46 30.64
CA GLU A 205 -12.10 26.69 29.19
C GLU A 205 -10.89 26.13 28.43
N LEU A 206 -9.72 26.04 29.07
CA LEU A 206 -8.53 25.37 28.50
C LEU A 206 -8.66 23.83 28.53
N HIS A 207 -9.74 23.31 29.13
CA HIS A 207 -10.18 21.92 29.02
C HIS A 207 -11.06 21.67 27.77
N ARG A 208 -11.26 22.68 26.90
CA ARG A 208 -11.88 22.52 25.58
C ARG A 208 -10.92 21.80 24.63
N MET A 209 -11.47 21.24 23.55
CA MET A 209 -10.70 20.46 22.58
C MET A 209 -9.80 21.37 21.73
N LEU A 210 -8.48 21.22 21.86
CA LEU A 210 -7.52 21.86 20.97
C LEU A 210 -7.59 21.21 19.58
N SER A 211 -7.90 22.01 18.56
CA SER A 211 -8.03 21.52 17.18
C SER A 211 -6.67 21.49 16.51
N TRP A 212 -6.22 20.29 16.13
CA TRP A 212 -5.03 20.09 15.31
C TRP A 212 -5.44 20.02 13.84
N ASN A 213 -4.95 20.95 13.03
CA ASN A 213 -5.06 20.88 11.58
C ASN A 213 -4.15 19.74 11.09
N VAL A 214 -4.67 18.83 10.27
CA VAL A 214 -3.94 17.66 9.75
C VAL A 214 -4.25 17.38 8.29
N ALA A 215 -3.30 16.78 7.59
CA ALA A 215 -3.47 16.23 6.25
C ALA A 215 -2.74 14.89 6.14
N ASP A 216 -3.22 14.01 5.25
CA ASP A 216 -2.59 12.74 4.91
C ASP A 216 -1.23 12.99 4.26
N ILE A 217 -0.16 12.34 4.74
CA ILE A 217 1.21 12.57 4.25
C ILE A 217 1.38 12.37 2.72
N SER A 218 0.48 11.66 2.04
CA SER A 218 0.50 11.55 0.57
C SER A 218 0.20 12.87 -0.15
N VAL A 219 -0.58 13.78 0.47
CA VAL A 219 -0.95 15.11 -0.05
C VAL A 219 -0.47 16.28 0.82
N ASP A 220 0.18 16.02 1.95
CA ASP A 220 0.76 17.06 2.81
C ASP A 220 2.03 17.69 2.22
N TYR A 221 2.16 19.02 2.39
CA TYR A 221 3.27 19.86 1.96
C TYR A 221 4.19 20.34 3.10
N ILE A 222 3.92 19.96 4.37
CA ILE A 222 4.88 20.13 5.48
C ILE A 222 6.19 19.44 5.13
N ASN A 223 6.09 18.19 4.65
CA ASN A 223 7.23 17.41 4.18
C ASN A 223 7.52 17.68 2.70
N ALA A 224 8.76 17.43 2.31
CA ALA A 224 9.16 17.48 0.91
C ALA A 224 8.49 16.34 0.10
N ASN A 225 7.36 16.65 -0.56
CA ASN A 225 6.47 15.66 -1.17
C ASN A 225 6.47 15.70 -2.72
N GLU A 226 7.03 14.65 -3.34
CA GLU A 226 7.13 14.52 -4.80
C GLU A 226 5.80 14.14 -5.48
N ASN A 227 4.79 13.62 -4.75
CA ASN A 227 3.48 13.35 -5.33
C ASN A 227 2.77 14.66 -5.72
N ILE A 228 2.91 15.69 -4.87
CA ILE A 228 2.44 17.06 -5.16
C ILE A 228 3.33 17.73 -6.21
N CYS A 229 4.64 17.48 -6.17
CA CYS A 229 5.60 18.16 -7.04
C CYS A 229 6.63 17.22 -7.69
N PRO A 230 6.27 16.48 -8.75
CA PRO A 230 7.17 15.51 -9.39
C PRO A 230 8.46 16.09 -9.98
N PHE A 231 8.54 17.42 -10.15
CA PHE A 231 9.77 18.10 -10.55
C PHE A 231 10.87 18.05 -9.48
N MET A 232 10.52 17.89 -8.20
CA MET A 232 11.49 17.78 -7.10
C MET A 232 12.44 16.57 -7.27
N GLY A 233 11.91 15.39 -7.59
CA GLY A 233 12.73 14.20 -7.85
C GLY A 233 13.66 14.33 -9.07
N HIS A 234 13.29 15.17 -10.05
CA HIS A 234 14.20 15.49 -11.14
C HIS A 234 15.36 16.39 -10.68
N ILE A 235 15.13 17.35 -9.77
CA ILE A 235 16.21 18.13 -9.16
C ILE A 235 17.14 17.22 -8.34
N GLY A 236 16.58 16.23 -7.61
CA GLY A 236 17.37 15.21 -6.91
C GLY A 236 18.23 14.37 -7.84
N GLN A 237 17.71 13.96 -9.00
CA GLN A 237 18.54 13.31 -10.03
C GLN A 237 19.69 14.21 -10.50
N LEU A 238 19.43 15.50 -10.76
CA LEU A 238 20.46 16.45 -11.20
C LEU A 238 21.54 16.70 -10.12
N SER A 239 21.18 16.63 -8.84
CA SER A 239 22.13 16.70 -7.73
C SER A 239 23.01 15.44 -7.65
N ASN A 240 22.40 14.25 -7.75
CA ASN A 240 23.13 12.97 -7.76
C ASN A 240 24.00 12.78 -9.03
N GLU A 241 23.69 13.49 -10.11
CA GLU A 241 24.52 13.56 -11.33
C GLU A 241 25.56 14.70 -11.30
N SER A 242 25.63 15.49 -10.22
CA SER A 242 26.48 16.69 -10.13
C SER A 242 27.98 16.39 -9.99
N PRO A 243 28.88 17.26 -10.48
CA PRO A 243 30.33 17.09 -10.30
C PRO A 243 30.80 17.08 -8.84
N GLU A 244 30.07 17.75 -7.95
CA GLU A 244 30.34 17.84 -6.51
C GLU A 244 30.04 16.52 -5.81
N PHE A 245 28.82 15.98 -5.98
CA PHE A 245 28.45 14.67 -5.46
C PHE A 245 29.38 13.57 -5.99
N TRP A 246 29.71 13.59 -7.28
CA TRP A 246 30.68 12.68 -7.87
C TRP A 246 32.13 12.91 -7.42
N ALA A 247 32.50 14.09 -6.91
CA ALA A 247 33.81 14.30 -6.31
C ALA A 247 33.86 13.68 -4.91
N HIS A 248 32.82 13.90 -4.09
CA HIS A 248 32.65 13.29 -2.78
C HIS A 248 32.71 11.75 -2.85
N LEU A 249 31.91 11.13 -3.72
CA LEU A 249 31.93 9.67 -3.95
C LEU A 249 33.23 9.10 -4.53
N ARG A 250 34.23 9.94 -4.82
CA ARG A 250 35.57 9.51 -5.28
C ARG A 250 36.69 9.95 -4.33
N ASP A 251 36.37 10.57 -3.20
CA ASP A 251 37.39 10.84 -2.19
C ASP A 251 37.86 9.51 -1.57
N PRO A 252 39.19 9.28 -1.44
CA PRO A 252 39.69 8.04 -0.85
C PRO A 252 39.19 7.78 0.57
N ALA A 253 38.95 8.80 1.40
CA ALA A 253 38.46 8.63 2.76
C ALA A 253 36.98 8.22 2.80
N THR A 254 36.12 8.81 1.95
CA THR A 254 34.73 8.36 1.79
C THR A 254 34.66 6.90 1.30
N VAL A 255 35.52 6.52 0.36
CA VAL A 255 35.62 5.13 -0.13
C VAL A 255 36.16 4.18 0.95
N GLU A 256 37.10 4.62 1.79
CA GLU A 256 37.61 3.85 2.94
C GLU A 256 36.52 3.64 4.02
N ILE A 257 35.72 4.66 4.32
CA ILE A 257 34.57 4.56 5.24
C ILE A 257 33.52 3.58 4.69
N GLU A 258 33.18 3.68 3.39
CA GLU A 258 32.21 2.78 2.75
C GLU A 258 32.67 1.31 2.79
N HIS A 259 33.97 1.05 2.54
CA HIS A 259 34.54 -0.30 2.65
C HIS A 259 34.63 -0.82 4.10
N HIS A 260 35.17 -0.03 5.03
CA HIS A 260 35.30 -0.45 6.43
C HIS A 260 33.94 -0.72 7.08
N PHE A 261 32.94 0.14 6.83
CA PHE A 261 31.60 -0.09 7.35
C PHE A 261 30.96 -1.36 6.74
N ASN A 262 31.09 -1.57 5.42
CA ASN A 262 30.65 -2.81 4.76
C ASN A 262 31.32 -4.07 5.33
N ASP A 263 32.63 -4.02 5.60
CA ASP A 263 33.37 -5.17 6.12
C ASP A 263 33.02 -5.49 7.59
N VAL A 264 32.56 -4.50 8.37
CA VAL A 264 32.04 -4.68 9.73
C VAL A 264 30.59 -5.17 9.76
N VAL A 265 29.70 -4.61 8.93
CA VAL A 265 28.24 -4.82 9.05
C VAL A 265 27.63 -5.74 7.98
N GLY A 266 28.38 -6.06 6.92
CA GLY A 266 27.88 -6.69 5.71
C GLY A 266 27.18 -5.68 4.78
N ASN A 267 26.29 -6.19 3.91
CA ASN A 267 25.53 -5.34 3.01
C ASN A 267 24.69 -4.31 3.78
N PHE A 268 24.78 -3.04 3.40
CA PHE A 268 23.96 -1.96 3.95
C PHE A 268 23.48 -1.02 2.82
N SER A 269 22.66 -0.02 3.16
CA SER A 269 22.36 1.11 2.28
C SER A 269 22.58 2.41 3.05
N TRP A 270 23.05 3.47 2.40
CA TRP A 270 23.23 4.78 3.05
C TRP A 270 21.92 5.35 3.63
N SER A 271 20.79 5.03 2.99
CA SER A 271 19.43 5.31 3.46
C SER A 271 19.00 4.54 4.72
N SER A 272 19.62 3.37 5.01
CA SER A 272 19.37 2.61 6.25
C SER A 272 20.46 2.78 7.29
N ALA A 273 21.71 3.09 6.90
CA ALA A 273 22.83 3.31 7.81
C ALA A 273 22.51 4.34 8.89
N LEU A 274 22.06 5.53 8.49
CA LEU A 274 21.65 6.59 9.42
C LEU A 274 20.60 6.09 10.41
N GLU A 275 19.53 5.49 9.92
CA GLU A 275 18.37 5.13 10.74
C GLU A 275 18.74 4.09 11.80
N CYS A 276 19.51 3.09 11.37
CA CYS A 276 19.91 1.98 12.22
C CYS A 276 20.99 2.38 13.22
N LEU A 277 21.99 3.18 12.82
CA LEU A 277 22.99 3.74 13.73
C LEU A 277 22.34 4.68 14.75
N SER A 278 21.59 5.67 14.28
CA SER A 278 20.82 6.61 15.09
C SER A 278 20.01 5.90 16.16
N THR A 279 19.18 4.95 15.75
CA THR A 279 18.24 4.31 16.66
C THR A 279 18.93 3.40 17.66
N ALA A 280 19.97 2.67 17.25
CA ALA A 280 20.76 1.87 18.19
C ALA A 280 21.39 2.74 19.28
N ARG A 281 22.10 3.80 18.88
CA ARG A 281 22.84 4.68 19.79
C ARG A 281 21.94 5.51 20.72
N CYS A 282 20.74 5.89 20.27
CA CYS A 282 19.84 6.76 21.02
C CYS A 282 18.83 6.03 21.92
N ASN A 283 18.85 4.69 21.93
CA ASN A 283 17.99 3.86 22.79
C ASN A 283 18.80 2.70 23.43
N ASP A 284 20.12 2.89 23.54
CA ASP A 284 21.09 2.00 24.20
C ASP A 284 21.04 0.52 23.78
N LEU A 285 20.81 0.29 22.48
CA LEU A 285 20.78 -1.04 21.88
C LEU A 285 22.16 -1.40 21.32
N GLU A 286 22.72 -2.55 21.73
CA GLU A 286 24.05 -3.01 21.28
C GLU A 286 24.20 -3.06 19.75
N LEU A 287 25.17 -2.31 19.23
CA LEU A 287 25.61 -2.30 17.82
C LEU A 287 26.44 -3.55 17.45
N PRO A 288 26.56 -3.89 16.16
CA PRO A 288 27.46 -4.93 15.66
C PRO A 288 28.90 -4.83 16.19
N PRO A 289 29.52 -5.96 16.60
CA PRO A 289 30.94 -5.98 17.00
C PRO A 289 31.85 -5.50 15.86
N GLY A 290 32.61 -4.43 16.14
CA GLY A 290 33.45 -3.74 15.15
C GLY A 290 32.98 -2.31 14.83
N ILE A 291 31.75 -1.93 15.19
CA ILE A 291 31.35 -0.52 15.21
C ILE A 291 31.75 0.07 16.56
N ASP A 292 32.95 0.66 16.61
CA ASP A 292 33.37 1.56 17.68
C ASP A 292 32.88 3.00 17.44
N GLU A 293 33.17 3.89 18.39
CA GLU A 293 32.75 5.30 18.35
C GLU A 293 33.31 6.03 17.11
N GLU A 294 34.54 5.71 16.69
CA GLU A 294 35.18 6.28 15.50
C GLU A 294 34.48 5.81 14.22
N THR A 295 34.19 4.52 14.11
CA THR A 295 33.45 3.92 12.99
C THR A 295 32.02 4.47 12.91
N PHE A 296 31.33 4.58 14.05
CA PHE A 296 30.01 5.21 14.14
C PHE A 296 30.06 6.64 13.61
N THR A 297 30.95 7.47 14.17
CA THR A 297 31.00 8.92 13.90
C THR A 297 31.35 9.22 12.45
N LYS A 298 32.34 8.51 11.87
CA LYS A 298 32.69 8.65 10.45
C LYS A 298 31.53 8.27 9.52
N THR A 299 30.87 7.14 9.78
CA THR A 299 29.76 6.66 8.95
C THR A 299 28.54 7.58 9.05
N TYR A 300 28.29 8.14 10.23
CA TYR A 300 27.21 9.08 10.47
C TYR A 300 27.43 10.39 9.68
N HIS A 301 28.61 11.00 9.79
CA HIS A 301 28.96 12.23 9.05
C HIS A 301 28.98 12.04 7.53
N GLU A 302 29.29 10.84 7.03
CA GLU A 302 29.21 10.52 5.60
C GLU A 302 27.77 10.57 5.06
N VAL A 303 26.75 10.21 5.87
CA VAL A 303 25.34 10.43 5.49
C VAL A 303 25.01 11.93 5.49
N GLU A 304 25.43 12.67 6.52
CA GLU A 304 25.19 14.12 6.61
C GLU A 304 25.81 14.86 5.42
N ALA A 305 27.03 14.50 5.01
CA ALA A 305 27.69 15.06 3.83
C ALA A 305 26.89 14.82 2.55
N ARG A 306 26.47 13.57 2.28
CA ARG A 306 25.64 13.24 1.10
C ARG A 306 24.31 14.01 1.10
N GLN A 307 23.64 14.11 2.25
CA GLN A 307 22.39 14.86 2.38
C GLN A 307 22.61 16.38 2.26
N SER A 308 23.72 16.91 2.76
CA SER A 308 24.08 18.33 2.67
C SER A 308 24.28 18.76 1.22
N ILE A 309 25.05 18.00 0.43
CA ILE A 309 25.27 18.25 -1.01
C ILE A 309 23.91 18.29 -1.74
N PHE A 310 23.03 17.33 -1.44
CA PHE A 310 21.69 17.27 -2.02
C PHE A 310 20.82 18.49 -1.65
N LEU A 311 20.73 18.85 -0.38
CA LEU A 311 19.86 19.95 0.08
C LEU A 311 20.38 21.36 -0.28
N THR A 312 21.69 21.52 -0.48
CA THR A 312 22.32 22.80 -0.89
C THR A 312 22.50 22.94 -2.41
N TYR A 313 22.32 21.86 -3.18
CA TYR A 313 22.52 21.82 -4.62
C TYR A 313 21.86 22.98 -5.37
N ASN A 314 22.66 23.63 -6.23
CA ASN A 314 22.25 24.74 -7.10
C ASN A 314 21.54 25.88 -6.33
N ASN A 315 22.16 26.41 -5.27
CA ASN A 315 21.58 27.41 -4.38
C ASN A 315 20.28 26.91 -3.71
N SER A 316 20.37 25.71 -3.14
CA SER A 316 19.30 25.01 -2.40
C SER A 316 18.01 24.85 -3.19
N TRP A 317 18.10 24.51 -4.48
CA TRP A 317 16.97 24.53 -5.42
C TRP A 317 15.86 23.55 -5.02
N TYR A 318 16.22 22.31 -4.67
CA TYR A 318 15.29 21.32 -4.14
C TYR A 318 14.59 21.85 -2.88
N SER A 319 15.39 22.28 -1.91
CA SER A 319 14.94 22.75 -0.59
C SER A 319 13.98 23.93 -0.66
N LYS A 320 14.26 24.92 -1.53
CA LYS A 320 13.37 26.06 -1.77
C LYS A 320 12.06 25.63 -2.43
N LEU A 321 12.12 24.79 -3.46
CA LEU A 321 10.91 24.29 -4.13
C LEU A 321 10.05 23.40 -3.21
N ALA A 322 10.69 22.63 -2.33
CA ALA A 322 10.04 21.78 -1.34
C ALA A 322 9.33 22.61 -0.26
N MET A 323 10.05 23.54 0.38
CA MET A 323 9.58 24.28 1.55
C MET A 323 8.79 25.56 1.22
N GLN A 324 8.76 25.98 -0.05
CA GLN A 324 8.00 27.15 -0.52
C GLN A 324 6.55 27.20 0.02
N PRO A 325 5.74 26.12 0.04
CA PRO A 325 4.37 26.17 0.55
C PRO A 325 4.32 26.41 2.08
N LEU A 326 5.09 25.65 2.87
CA LEU A 326 5.12 25.81 4.33
C LEU A 326 5.65 27.19 4.73
N ALA A 327 6.69 27.69 4.05
CA ALA A 327 7.20 29.04 4.26
C ALA A 327 6.19 30.12 3.83
N HIS A 328 5.39 29.88 2.78
CA HIS A 328 4.32 30.81 2.35
C HIS A 328 3.24 30.97 3.43
N ASP A 329 2.81 29.87 4.04
CA ASP A 329 1.87 29.87 5.17
C ASP A 329 2.43 30.65 6.38
N MET A 330 3.72 30.46 6.69
CA MET A 330 4.37 31.17 7.79
C MET A 330 4.47 32.67 7.52
N LEU A 331 4.83 33.07 6.30
CA LEU A 331 4.84 34.48 5.89
C LEU A 331 3.42 35.08 5.93
N THR A 332 2.39 34.32 5.55
CA THR A 332 0.99 34.78 5.62
C THR A 332 0.56 35.05 7.07
N ARG A 333 0.92 34.17 8.02
CA ARG A 333 0.69 34.40 9.46
C ARG A 333 1.51 35.54 10.05
N LEU A 334 2.71 35.79 9.53
CA LEU A 334 3.55 36.94 9.89
C LEU A 334 2.93 38.24 9.36
N ASP A 335 2.50 38.28 8.10
CA ASP A 335 1.91 39.45 7.48
C ASP A 335 0.65 39.95 8.21
N GLY A 336 -0.17 39.04 8.79
CA GLY A 336 -1.28 39.43 9.65
C GLY A 336 -0.84 40.32 10.82
N VAL A 337 0.21 39.92 11.54
CA VAL A 337 0.81 40.70 12.65
C VAL A 337 1.37 42.03 12.14
N LEU A 338 2.10 42.03 11.02
CA LEU A 338 2.68 43.24 10.43
C LEU A 338 1.61 44.27 10.01
N ASN A 339 0.44 43.79 9.58
CA ASN A 339 -0.70 44.63 9.21
C ASN A 339 -1.56 45.07 10.41
N GLY A 340 -1.29 44.56 11.62
CA GLY A 340 -2.07 44.85 12.82
C GLY A 340 -3.44 44.17 12.84
N ASP A 341 -3.56 42.99 12.24
CA ASP A 341 -4.78 42.17 12.24
C ASP A 341 -5.08 41.69 13.68
N PRO A 342 -6.24 42.02 14.28
CA PRO A 342 -6.59 41.60 15.64
C PRO A 342 -6.81 40.09 15.80
N ASP A 343 -7.08 39.38 14.70
CA ASP A 343 -7.30 37.92 14.71
C ASP A 343 -6.02 37.13 14.38
N ALA A 344 -4.85 37.79 14.33
CA ALA A 344 -3.57 37.16 14.04
C ALA A 344 -3.10 36.22 15.18
N TYR A 345 -2.73 34.98 14.82
CA TYR A 345 -2.19 34.00 15.76
C TYR A 345 -0.92 34.49 16.45
N LYS A 346 -0.92 34.47 17.79
CA LYS A 346 0.28 34.74 18.62
C LYS A 346 1.23 33.56 18.62
N LEU A 347 0.71 32.33 18.69
CA LEU A 347 1.50 31.11 18.67
C LEU A 347 1.08 30.22 17.49
N SER A 348 2.06 29.77 16.70
CA SER A 348 1.85 28.75 15.67
C SER A 348 2.78 27.56 15.93
N VAL A 349 2.25 26.35 16.03
CA VAL A 349 3.04 25.11 16.17
C VAL A 349 2.77 24.19 14.99
N THR A 350 3.81 23.86 14.24
CA THR A 350 3.81 22.86 13.17
C THR A 350 4.69 21.68 13.59
N MET A 351 4.08 20.52 13.80
CA MET A 351 4.82 19.27 14.03
C MET A 351 5.19 18.63 12.70
N ALA A 352 6.45 18.20 12.59
CA ALA A 352 7.09 17.86 11.33
C ALA A 352 8.25 16.86 11.52
N HIS A 353 9.09 16.71 10.49
CA HIS A 353 10.24 15.79 10.47
C HIS A 353 11.55 16.54 10.19
N ASP A 354 12.67 15.83 10.24
CA ASP A 354 13.98 16.28 9.75
C ASP A 354 13.94 16.66 8.26
N SER A 355 13.21 15.88 7.46
CA SER A 355 12.89 16.14 6.05
C SER A 355 12.04 17.40 5.81
N THR A 356 11.63 18.10 6.87
CA THR A 356 11.11 19.48 6.83
C THR A 356 12.19 20.48 7.27
N ILE A 357 12.75 20.32 8.48
CA ILE A 357 13.60 21.36 9.08
C ILE A 357 14.94 21.51 8.34
N MET A 358 15.58 20.42 7.90
CA MET A 358 16.84 20.49 7.15
C MET A 358 16.72 21.24 5.81
N PRO A 359 15.76 20.93 4.92
CA PRO A 359 15.54 21.76 3.73
C PRO A 359 15.08 23.19 4.08
N PHE A 360 14.36 23.41 5.18
CA PHE A 360 13.99 24.78 5.58
C PHE A 360 15.22 25.63 5.92
N LEU A 361 16.14 25.09 6.73
CA LEU A 361 17.43 25.71 7.05
C LEU A 361 18.30 25.90 5.79
N ALA A 362 18.41 24.88 4.93
CA ALA A 362 19.15 24.99 3.68
C ALA A 362 18.57 26.06 2.73
N ALA A 363 17.25 26.30 2.77
CA ALA A 363 16.58 27.31 1.94
C ALA A 363 16.76 28.74 2.47
N SER A 364 16.65 28.97 3.79
CA SER A 364 16.68 30.31 4.40
C SER A 364 18.04 30.70 5.00
N VAL A 365 18.66 29.82 5.79
CA VAL A 365 19.94 30.05 6.49
C VAL A 365 21.15 29.73 5.59
N LYS A 366 20.96 28.85 4.61
CA LYS A 366 21.92 28.54 3.52
C LYS A 366 23.27 28.07 4.11
N GLU A 367 24.37 28.73 3.76
CA GLU A 367 25.73 28.37 4.21
C GLU A 367 25.98 28.57 5.71
N ASN A 368 25.11 29.30 6.42
CA ASN A 368 25.22 29.49 7.86
C ASN A 368 24.54 28.35 8.67
N TRP A 369 23.88 27.42 7.99
CA TRP A 369 23.42 26.16 8.62
C TRP A 369 24.63 25.26 8.84
N ASP A 370 24.69 24.61 10.01
CA ASP A 370 25.76 23.67 10.38
C ASP A 370 25.88 22.43 9.48
N ARG A 371 24.93 22.21 8.55
CA ARG A 371 24.83 21.06 7.62
C ARG A 371 24.61 19.71 8.32
N LEU A 372 24.37 19.70 9.63
CA LEU A 372 24.17 18.51 10.45
C LEU A 372 22.69 18.11 10.54
N TRP A 373 22.43 16.85 10.85
CA TRP A 373 21.08 16.28 10.88
C TRP A 373 20.26 16.82 12.05
N THR A 374 18.97 17.11 11.82
CA THR A 374 18.09 17.65 12.86
C THR A 374 17.85 16.62 13.98
N PRO A 375 18.23 16.91 15.24
CA PRO A 375 18.11 15.97 16.35
C PRO A 375 16.65 15.72 16.77
N TYR A 376 16.39 14.65 17.52
CA TYR A 376 15.04 14.36 18.05
C TYR A 376 14.53 15.53 18.90
N ALA A 377 13.24 15.85 18.77
CA ALA A 377 12.63 17.04 19.37
C ALA A 377 13.34 18.37 19.00
N GLY A 378 14.08 18.42 17.88
CA GLY A 378 14.68 19.65 17.37
C GLY A 378 13.61 20.67 16.96
N MET A 379 13.71 21.90 17.49
CA MET A 379 12.77 22.99 17.20
C MET A 379 13.45 24.09 16.39
N LEU A 380 12.83 24.48 15.28
CA LEU A 380 13.10 25.72 14.56
C LEU A 380 12.01 26.73 14.94
N MET A 381 12.41 27.87 15.48
CA MET A 381 11.51 28.90 16.00
C MET A 381 11.76 30.22 15.28
N ILE A 382 10.70 30.97 15.03
CA ILE A 382 10.70 32.32 14.44
C ILE A 382 9.94 33.22 15.40
N GLU A 383 10.66 34.14 16.04
CA GLU A 383 10.12 35.14 16.97
C GLU A 383 9.96 36.48 16.24
N VAL A 384 8.80 37.11 16.41
CA VAL A 384 8.44 38.38 15.77
C VAL A 384 8.32 39.46 16.85
N TYR A 385 9.23 40.43 16.81
CA TYR A 385 9.28 41.53 17.76
C TYR A 385 8.87 42.84 17.11
N LYS A 386 8.13 43.65 17.87
CA LYS A 386 7.91 45.06 17.57
C LYS A 386 9.06 45.88 18.15
N THR A 387 9.60 46.83 17.39
CA THR A 387 10.71 47.69 17.82
C THR A 387 10.22 49.03 18.36
N LYS A 388 10.99 49.67 19.25
CA LYS A 388 10.66 51.01 19.79
C LYS A 388 10.65 52.14 18.75
N SER A 389 11.05 51.87 17.50
CA SER A 389 10.90 52.80 16.37
C SER A 389 9.61 52.58 15.57
N GLY A 390 8.76 51.61 15.95
CA GLY A 390 7.50 51.28 15.27
C GLY A 390 7.64 50.35 14.05
N SER A 391 8.83 49.77 13.83
CA SER A 391 9.05 48.72 12.83
C SER A 391 9.06 47.33 13.48
N HIS A 392 9.29 46.28 12.70
CA HIS A 392 9.38 44.91 13.19
C HIS A 392 10.77 44.30 12.95
N ALA A 393 11.15 43.38 13.82
CA ALA A 393 12.36 42.57 13.72
C ALA A 393 12.03 41.09 13.94
N VAL A 394 12.80 40.19 13.31
CA VAL A 394 12.56 38.75 13.33
C VAL A 394 13.82 38.02 13.78
N ARG A 395 13.70 37.11 14.75
CA ARG A 395 14.80 36.23 15.19
C ARG A 395 14.47 34.79 14.84
N MET A 396 15.37 34.12 14.12
CA MET A 396 15.30 32.66 13.91
C MET A 396 16.20 31.96 14.93
N ILE A 397 15.72 30.85 15.51
CA ILE A 397 16.46 30.05 16.50
C ILE A 397 16.28 28.58 16.14
N PHE A 398 17.37 27.82 16.07
CA PHE A 398 17.33 26.38 15.86
C PHE A 398 17.95 25.65 17.04
N HIS A 399 17.14 24.86 17.75
CA HIS A 399 17.60 23.93 18.79
C HIS A 399 18.48 24.60 19.88
N GLY A 400 18.07 25.78 20.35
CA GLY A 400 18.79 26.61 21.31
C GLY A 400 19.62 27.74 20.67
N GLU A 401 20.11 27.57 19.43
CA GLU A 401 21.07 28.51 18.83
C GLU A 401 20.42 29.55 17.89
N PRO A 402 20.61 30.87 18.11
CA PRO A 402 20.16 31.91 17.19
C PRO A 402 20.83 31.80 15.82
N GLN A 403 20.04 31.80 14.75
CA GLN A 403 20.49 31.56 13.38
C GLN A 403 20.74 32.88 12.64
N HIS A 404 21.92 33.01 12.03
CA HIS A 404 22.25 34.16 11.19
C HIS A 404 21.78 33.96 9.76
N ILE A 405 20.71 34.65 9.34
CA ILE A 405 20.22 34.63 7.95
C ILE A 405 21.18 35.48 7.08
N PRO A 406 21.68 35.00 5.92
CA PRO A 406 22.73 35.69 5.16
C PRO A 406 22.42 37.11 4.67
N GLU A 407 21.15 37.43 4.43
CA GLU A 407 20.69 38.76 4.00
C GLU A 407 20.57 39.78 5.16
N CYS A 408 20.67 39.34 6.41
CA CYS A 408 20.45 40.17 7.60
C CYS A 408 21.78 40.66 8.21
N HIS A 409 21.73 41.76 8.96
CA HIS A 409 22.93 42.30 9.63
C HIS A 409 23.35 41.58 10.93
N ASP A 410 22.40 40.92 11.60
CA ASP A 410 22.56 40.19 12.87
C ASP A 410 21.50 39.06 12.91
N THR A 411 21.66 38.15 13.87
CA THR A 411 20.68 37.14 14.32
C THR A 411 19.27 37.71 14.60
N LEU A 412 19.17 38.99 14.97
CA LEU A 412 17.92 39.73 15.03
C LEU A 412 17.77 40.60 13.77
N CYS A 413 17.10 40.04 12.77
CA CYS A 413 16.97 40.58 11.42
C CYS A 413 15.90 41.68 11.31
N GLY A 414 16.10 42.69 10.45
CA GLY A 414 15.05 43.64 10.10
C GLY A 414 13.96 43.02 9.21
N ILE A 415 12.70 43.46 9.32
CA ILE A 415 11.60 42.84 8.55
C ILE A 415 11.74 42.96 7.01
N GLU A 416 12.42 44.00 6.52
CA GLU A 416 12.74 44.17 5.10
C GLU A 416 13.78 43.15 4.63
N GLU A 417 14.91 43.04 5.35
CA GLU A 417 15.97 42.04 5.14
C GLU A 417 15.41 40.60 5.17
N PHE A 418 14.56 40.30 6.18
CA PHE A 418 13.88 39.01 6.32
C PHE A 418 12.95 38.71 5.14
N SER A 419 12.23 39.73 4.64
CA SER A 419 11.34 39.59 3.49
C SER A 419 12.08 39.38 2.16
N GLU A 420 13.32 39.87 2.04
CA GLU A 420 14.21 39.58 0.91
C GLU A 420 14.76 38.15 1.01
N ALA A 421 15.26 37.72 2.18
CA ALA A 421 15.73 36.35 2.42
C ALA A 421 14.68 35.28 2.05
N PHE A 422 13.43 35.54 2.42
CA PHE A 422 12.28 34.66 2.18
C PHE A 422 11.50 34.98 0.88
N ALA A 423 12.05 35.78 -0.03
CA ALA A 423 11.38 36.15 -1.28
C ALA A 423 10.96 34.94 -2.15
N PHE A 424 11.65 33.79 -2.03
CA PHE A 424 11.29 32.55 -2.72
C PHE A 424 9.92 31.98 -2.30
N ALA A 425 9.46 32.30 -1.08
CA ALA A 425 8.18 31.85 -0.51
C ALA A 425 7.08 32.92 -0.56
N ARG A 426 7.39 34.14 -1.00
CA ARG A 426 6.41 35.24 -1.12
C ARG A 426 5.33 35.01 -2.21
N LYS A 427 5.46 33.97 -3.03
CA LYS A 427 4.43 33.50 -3.97
C LYS A 427 4.19 32.01 -3.75
N PRO A 428 2.92 31.53 -3.77
CA PRO A 428 2.65 30.10 -3.69
C PRO A 428 3.14 29.37 -4.95
N ARG A 429 3.51 28.10 -4.78
CA ARG A 429 3.99 27.22 -5.86
C ARG A 429 2.83 26.86 -6.79
N THR A 430 3.00 26.97 -8.11
CA THR A 430 1.95 26.61 -9.07
C THR A 430 2.12 25.19 -9.61
N GLU A 431 1.04 24.64 -10.17
CA GLU A 431 1.05 23.39 -10.94
C GLU A 431 1.94 23.48 -12.20
N HIS A 432 2.38 24.69 -12.61
CA HIS A 432 3.40 24.85 -13.66
C HIS A 432 4.82 24.58 -13.15
N ASP A 433 5.16 25.07 -11.95
CA ASP A 433 6.49 24.95 -11.35
C ASP A 433 6.85 23.50 -10.99
N CYS A 434 5.83 22.65 -10.84
CA CYS A 434 5.95 21.22 -10.58
C CYS A 434 5.94 20.33 -11.82
N LYS A 435 5.87 20.88 -13.04
CA LYS A 435 5.82 20.08 -14.28
C LYS A 435 7.20 19.65 -14.75
N LEU A 436 7.39 18.34 -14.85
CA LEU A 436 8.59 17.72 -15.42
C LEU A 436 8.93 18.29 -16.83
N PRO A 437 10.22 18.54 -17.14
CA PRO A 437 10.62 19.03 -18.44
C PRO A 437 10.15 18.11 -19.58
N LYS A 438 9.46 18.68 -20.56
CA LYS A 438 9.02 17.92 -21.74
C LYS A 438 10.24 17.37 -22.46
N LYS A 439 10.37 16.04 -22.52
CA LYS A 439 11.38 15.34 -23.35
C LYS A 439 11.23 15.78 -24.81
N LYS A 440 12.05 16.75 -25.25
CA LYS A 440 12.23 17.09 -26.67
C LYS A 440 12.64 15.80 -27.41
N LYS A 441 12.22 15.61 -28.65
CA LYS A 441 12.61 14.41 -29.43
C LYS A 441 13.98 14.64 -30.08
N SER A 442 15.03 14.04 -29.51
CA SER A 442 16.38 14.11 -30.08
C SER A 442 16.50 13.21 -31.32
N LYS A 443 16.98 13.77 -32.44
CA LYS A 443 17.60 13.00 -33.53
C LYS A 443 19.10 12.81 -33.23
N SER A 444 19.87 12.21 -34.14
CA SER A 444 21.26 11.80 -33.92
C SER A 444 22.30 12.52 -34.81
N HIS A 445 23.03 13.51 -34.27
CA HIS A 445 24.32 14.04 -34.78
C HIS A 445 25.38 14.15 -33.67
N SER A 446 26.56 13.56 -33.85
CA SER A 446 27.62 13.44 -32.83
C SER A 446 28.62 14.60 -32.81
N SER A 447 29.03 15.02 -31.61
CA SER A 447 30.26 15.80 -31.38
C SER A 447 30.86 15.49 -30.01
N ASN A 448 32.19 15.38 -29.93
CA ASN A 448 32.91 15.18 -28.67
C ASN A 448 33.00 16.50 -27.89
N LEU A 449 33.01 16.43 -26.55
CA LEU A 449 33.37 17.57 -25.69
C LEU A 449 34.29 17.14 -24.54
N MET A 450 35.59 17.07 -24.84
CA MET A 450 36.59 17.55 -23.89
C MET A 450 36.87 19.02 -24.22
N THR A 451 37.41 19.77 -23.24
CA THR A 451 37.69 21.22 -23.29
C THR A 451 36.49 22.12 -23.62
N THR A 452 35.77 22.56 -22.58
CA THR A 452 35.78 23.97 -22.14
C THR A 452 35.34 24.04 -20.67
N VAL A 453 36.22 24.55 -19.82
CA VAL A 453 35.92 25.05 -18.46
C VAL A 453 36.14 26.57 -18.49
N ALA A 454 35.38 27.31 -17.67
CA ALA A 454 35.05 28.73 -17.85
C ALA A 454 34.12 28.98 -19.08
N ASP A 455 33.15 29.88 -19.03
CA ASP A 455 32.97 31.00 -18.09
C ASP A 455 31.64 30.95 -17.31
N GLY A 456 31.48 31.78 -16.28
CA GLY A 456 30.28 31.81 -15.44
C GLY A 456 29.54 33.15 -15.43
N GLN A 457 28.27 33.18 -15.88
CA GLN A 457 27.26 34.13 -15.39
C GLN A 457 25.82 33.74 -15.82
N ALA A 458 24.85 34.32 -15.12
CA ALA A 458 23.42 34.03 -15.11
C ALA A 458 22.68 33.86 -16.46
N GLY A 459 21.66 33.00 -16.48
CA GLY A 459 20.54 33.09 -17.43
C GLY A 459 19.94 31.75 -17.90
N PHE A 460 18.70 31.46 -17.51
CA PHE A 460 17.91 30.34 -18.06
C PHE A 460 17.31 30.75 -19.43
N GLN A 461 17.57 30.01 -20.52
CA GLN A 461 16.68 29.90 -21.70
C GLN A 461 16.81 28.53 -22.39
N ALA A 462 15.78 28.12 -23.13
CA ALA A 462 15.48 26.71 -23.42
C ALA A 462 15.54 26.29 -24.91
N SER A 463 16.57 26.72 -25.64
CA SER A 463 16.88 26.32 -27.04
C SER A 463 18.36 25.90 -27.11
N ASP A 464 18.78 24.75 -27.67
CA ASP A 464 18.09 23.82 -28.57
C ASP A 464 18.20 22.33 -28.14
N TYR A 465 18.51 21.40 -29.05
CA TYR A 465 18.55 19.93 -28.88
C TYR A 465 19.24 19.29 -30.11
N ILE A 466 19.47 17.96 -30.10
CA ILE A 466 20.05 17.12 -31.20
C ILE A 466 21.59 17.23 -31.34
N GLY A 467 22.41 16.16 -31.24
CA GLY A 467 22.06 14.73 -31.13
C GLY A 467 23.17 13.75 -30.64
N SER A 468 23.54 12.74 -31.44
CA SER A 468 24.16 11.47 -31.01
C SER A 468 25.16 10.85 -32.01
N TYR A 469 26.22 10.22 -31.45
CA TYR A 469 27.01 9.03 -31.87
C TYR A 469 27.42 8.67 -33.32
N LEU A 470 28.70 8.20 -33.40
CA LEU A 470 29.33 7.21 -34.31
C LEU A 470 29.76 7.63 -35.75
N LEU A 471 31.08 7.60 -36.01
CA LEU A 471 31.77 6.47 -36.70
C LEU A 471 33.32 6.56 -36.68
N LEU A 472 33.93 5.40 -36.94
CA LEU A 472 35.35 4.94 -37.05
C LEU A 472 36.38 5.90 -37.71
N GLY A 473 37.71 5.71 -37.59
CA GLY A 473 38.51 4.67 -36.89
C GLY A 473 39.94 4.51 -37.48
N LEU A 474 40.68 3.46 -37.06
CA LEU A 474 42.11 3.14 -37.35
C LEU A 474 43.11 4.04 -36.58
N GLN A 475 44.27 3.57 -36.10
CA GLN A 475 44.93 2.24 -36.17
C GLN A 475 44.95 1.59 -34.75
N ALA A 476 44.88 0.27 -34.50
CA ALA A 476 45.52 -0.91 -35.10
C ALA A 476 47.05 -0.96 -34.82
N ASP A 477 47.64 -1.99 -34.19
CA ASP A 477 47.11 -3.26 -33.65
C ASP A 477 47.96 -3.77 -32.46
N MET A 478 47.33 -4.47 -31.50
CA MET A 478 47.92 -5.68 -30.88
C MET A 478 46.85 -6.61 -30.24
N LEU A 479 46.27 -7.44 -31.11
CA LEU A 479 45.83 -8.83 -30.85
C LEU A 479 45.03 -9.16 -29.56
N VAL A 480 43.69 -9.18 -29.70
CA VAL A 480 42.77 -10.02 -28.90
C VAL A 480 42.25 -11.16 -29.79
N PRO A 481 42.09 -12.39 -29.27
CA PRO A 481 40.74 -13.04 -29.24
C PRO A 481 40.50 -13.80 -27.89
N ARG A 482 39.30 -14.09 -27.35
CA ARG A 482 37.86 -14.07 -27.75
C ARG A 482 37.00 -14.52 -26.51
N VAL A 483 35.67 -14.40 -26.34
CA VAL A 483 34.53 -13.80 -27.08
C VAL A 483 33.25 -13.70 -26.17
N LEU A 484 32.45 -12.61 -26.24
CA LEU A 484 31.00 -12.48 -25.85
C LEU A 484 30.56 -12.69 -24.36
N ARG A 485 29.34 -12.34 -23.89
CA ARG A 485 28.40 -11.16 -23.99
C ARG A 485 26.99 -11.56 -23.49
N ARG A 486 26.31 -10.72 -22.67
CA ARG A 486 24.82 -10.49 -22.47
C ARG A 486 24.44 -10.38 -20.97
N GLY A 487 23.44 -9.60 -20.55
CA GLY A 487 22.79 -8.44 -21.20
C GLY A 487 21.34 -8.04 -20.77
N ARG A 488 21.23 -6.96 -19.96
CA ARG A 488 20.20 -5.86 -19.97
C ARG A 488 18.76 -6.04 -19.38
N PHE A 489 18.36 -4.99 -18.63
CA PHE A 489 17.03 -4.30 -18.54
C PHE A 489 15.73 -5.02 -18.08
N CYS A 490 14.76 -4.18 -17.65
CA CYS A 490 13.38 -4.46 -17.17
C CYS A 490 13.25 -4.93 -15.69
N ALA A 491 12.28 -4.43 -14.90
CA ALA A 491 11.30 -3.34 -15.16
C ALA A 491 10.75 -2.60 -13.91
N TYR A 492 10.32 -1.34 -14.08
CA TYR A 492 9.41 -0.61 -13.16
C TYR A 492 7.98 -1.22 -13.26
N GLN A 493 7.24 -1.33 -12.15
CA GLN A 493 5.78 -1.01 -11.96
C GLN A 493 5.05 -1.82 -10.87
N ALA A 494 5.37 -1.58 -9.59
CA ALA A 494 4.46 -1.71 -8.44
C ALA A 494 5.10 -1.02 -7.21
N ALA A 495 4.36 -0.52 -6.20
CA ALA A 495 2.91 -0.48 -6.02
C ALA A 495 2.41 0.95 -5.74
N THR A 496 1.44 1.40 -6.51
CA THR A 496 0.44 2.40 -6.09
C THR A 496 -0.88 1.63 -5.93
N LEU A 497 -1.74 2.03 -4.99
CA LEU A 497 -2.87 1.29 -4.38
C LEU A 497 -2.45 0.66 -3.03
N CYS A 498 -3.11 0.92 -1.89
CA CYS A 498 -4.40 1.59 -1.65
C CYS A 498 -4.38 2.58 -0.48
N VAL A 499 -5.24 3.60 -0.57
CA VAL A 499 -5.54 4.60 0.48
C VAL A 499 -7.07 4.69 0.63
N ASN A 500 -7.57 4.50 1.86
CA ASN A 500 -8.80 5.00 2.51
C ASN A 500 -10.18 5.01 1.76
N GLY A 501 -11.34 5.11 2.42
CA GLY A 501 -11.65 4.99 3.85
C GLY A 501 -13.02 5.59 4.25
N ALA A 502 -13.60 5.09 5.36
CA ALA A 502 -14.74 5.65 6.14
C ALA A 502 -16.22 5.47 5.65
N SER A 503 -17.01 4.68 6.42
CA SER A 503 -18.31 5.00 7.12
C SER A 503 -19.37 5.95 6.47
N THR A 504 -20.71 5.80 6.57
CA THR A 504 -21.65 4.99 7.42
C THR A 504 -23.12 5.12 6.86
N GLN A 505 -24.29 4.75 7.43
CA GLN A 505 -24.74 4.25 8.76
C GLN A 505 -26.07 3.40 8.70
N THR A 506 -26.30 2.57 9.73
CA THR A 506 -27.54 2.11 10.46
C THR A 506 -29.00 2.26 9.91
N PRO A 507 -29.99 1.40 10.32
CA PRO A 507 -30.03 0.64 11.59
C PRO A 507 -30.56 -0.83 11.61
N THR A 508 -30.38 -1.46 12.80
CA THR A 508 -30.99 -2.72 13.33
C THR A 508 -30.32 -4.07 12.98
N GLY A 509 -30.28 -5.01 13.95
CA GLY A 509 -30.06 -6.45 13.69
C GLY A 509 -28.73 -7.13 14.10
N ARG A 510 -28.42 -7.24 15.41
CA ARG A 510 -27.56 -8.30 16.03
C ARG A 510 -26.23 -8.71 15.33
N GLY A 511 -25.20 -7.87 15.51
CA GLY A 511 -23.72 -8.06 15.49
C GLY A 511 -22.99 -9.36 15.04
N TYR A 512 -21.75 -9.16 14.55
CA TYR A 512 -20.64 -10.14 14.53
C TYR A 512 -19.26 -9.42 14.48
N GLN A 513 -18.15 -10.16 14.54
CA GLN A 513 -16.75 -9.65 14.48
C GLN A 513 -16.22 -9.54 13.04
N GLN A 514 -15.20 -8.69 12.78
CA GLN A 514 -14.42 -8.73 11.52
C GLN A 514 -12.97 -8.24 11.67
N GLN A 515 -12.07 -8.79 10.83
CA GLN A 515 -10.62 -8.51 10.77
C GLN A 515 -10.29 -7.63 9.55
N ARG A 516 -9.19 -6.86 9.60
CA ARG A 516 -8.66 -6.14 8.42
C ARG A 516 -7.68 -7.04 7.65
N ARG A 517 -7.85 -7.17 6.32
CA ARG A 517 -6.88 -7.79 5.39
C ARG A 517 -6.18 -6.70 4.57
N PHE A 518 -4.95 -6.97 4.12
CA PHE A 518 -4.24 -6.18 3.10
C PHE A 518 -4.87 -6.40 1.71
N LEU A 519 -4.63 -5.47 0.78
CA LEU A 519 -4.97 -5.65 -0.63
C LEU A 519 -3.79 -6.29 -1.38
N SER A 520 -4.10 -7.30 -2.20
CA SER A 520 -3.15 -8.23 -2.86
C SER A 520 -2.17 -7.55 -3.80
N ASP A 521 -2.70 -6.67 -4.65
CA ASP A 521 -2.14 -6.37 -5.96
C ASP A 521 -0.77 -5.66 -5.90
N GLY A 522 -0.48 -4.97 -4.79
CA GLY A 522 0.80 -4.33 -4.56
C GLY A 522 1.92 -5.26 -4.09
N MET A 523 1.58 -6.33 -3.36
CA MET A 523 2.57 -7.27 -2.80
C MET A 523 2.95 -8.33 -3.84
N ASP A 524 1.96 -8.86 -4.58
CA ASP A 524 2.18 -9.86 -5.62
C ASP A 524 3.12 -9.34 -6.73
N ALA A 525 2.95 -8.07 -7.12
CA ALA A 525 3.75 -7.44 -8.16
C ALA A 525 5.16 -7.01 -7.69
N PHE A 526 5.39 -6.80 -6.38
CA PHE A 526 6.75 -6.70 -5.83
C PHE A 526 7.46 -8.07 -5.89
N MET A 527 6.76 -9.14 -5.47
CA MET A 527 7.32 -10.49 -5.45
C MET A 527 7.69 -11.01 -6.85
N GLU A 528 6.90 -10.69 -7.87
CA GLU A 528 7.21 -11.07 -9.24
C GLU A 528 8.38 -10.25 -9.84
N PHE A 529 8.56 -8.98 -9.43
CA PHE A 529 9.71 -8.15 -9.81
C PHE A 529 11.04 -8.72 -9.28
N GLU A 530 11.13 -9.05 -7.99
CA GLU A 530 12.36 -9.65 -7.45
C GLU A 530 12.62 -11.05 -8.01
N ARG A 531 11.56 -11.78 -8.38
CA ARG A 531 11.70 -13.07 -9.08
C ARG A 531 12.35 -12.91 -10.46
N GLU A 532 11.93 -11.93 -11.26
CA GLU A 532 12.62 -11.59 -12.53
C GLU A 532 14.07 -11.19 -12.28
N MET A 533 14.33 -10.34 -11.28
CA MET A 533 15.68 -9.85 -10.96
C MET A 533 16.60 -10.98 -10.50
N ALA A 534 16.16 -11.89 -9.63
CA ALA A 534 16.95 -13.05 -9.18
C ALA A 534 17.27 -14.01 -10.34
N LEU A 535 16.28 -14.33 -11.19
CA LEU A 535 16.48 -15.16 -12.39
C LEU A 535 17.46 -14.51 -13.38
N LYS A 536 17.39 -13.19 -13.55
CA LYS A 536 18.31 -12.40 -14.38
C LYS A 536 19.74 -12.42 -13.80
N ARG A 537 19.91 -12.11 -12.50
CA ARG A 537 21.20 -12.17 -11.77
C ARG A 537 21.91 -13.52 -12.00
N ARG A 538 21.18 -14.64 -11.94
CA ARG A 538 21.70 -15.99 -12.23
C ARG A 538 22.07 -16.22 -13.69
N LYS A 539 21.23 -15.77 -14.64
CA LYS A 539 21.40 -16.01 -16.08
C LYS A 539 22.57 -15.23 -16.69
N GLU A 540 22.98 -14.13 -16.06
CA GLU A 540 24.16 -13.34 -16.44
C GLU A 540 25.47 -13.80 -15.75
N ASN A 541 25.43 -14.56 -14.65
CA ASN A 541 26.61 -15.07 -13.93
C ASN A 541 26.40 -16.49 -13.34
N PRO A 542 26.28 -17.54 -14.18
CA PRO A 542 25.92 -18.89 -13.71
C PRO A 542 26.95 -19.52 -12.76
N GLU A 543 28.25 -19.24 -12.90
CA GLU A 543 29.29 -19.79 -12.02
C GLU A 543 29.31 -19.12 -10.64
N LYS A 544 28.99 -17.82 -10.55
CA LYS A 544 28.99 -17.06 -9.28
C LYS A 544 27.82 -17.42 -8.36
N PHE A 545 26.76 -18.02 -8.91
CA PHE A 545 25.55 -18.44 -8.20
C PHE A 545 25.30 -19.96 -8.28
N ALA A 546 26.32 -20.75 -8.65
CA ALA A 546 26.29 -22.20 -8.57
C ALA A 546 26.59 -22.65 -7.11
N PRO A 547 25.75 -23.50 -6.49
CA PRO A 547 25.87 -23.75 -5.06
C PRO A 547 27.02 -24.71 -4.71
N SER A 548 27.90 -24.28 -3.80
CA SER A 548 29.06 -25.05 -3.30
C SER A 548 29.05 -25.15 -1.76
N GLY A 549 28.85 -26.34 -1.22
CA GLY A 549 28.73 -26.59 0.23
C GLY A 549 27.26 -26.74 0.70
N PRO A 550 27.00 -27.44 1.83
CA PRO A 550 25.64 -27.80 2.25
C PRO A 550 24.79 -26.57 2.65
N LEU A 551 23.55 -26.52 2.19
CA LEU A 551 22.62 -25.42 2.47
C LEU A 551 21.87 -25.57 3.80
N THR A 552 21.62 -24.43 4.45
CA THR A 552 20.92 -24.30 5.74
C THR A 552 19.79 -23.25 5.66
N PRO A 553 18.59 -23.51 6.20
CA PRO A 553 17.46 -22.59 6.03
C PRO A 553 17.66 -21.23 6.72
N PRO A 554 17.30 -20.11 6.07
CA PRO A 554 17.15 -18.84 6.75
C PRO A 554 15.96 -18.96 7.71
N VAL A 555 16.23 -18.76 9.01
CA VAL A 555 15.20 -18.85 10.04
C VAL A 555 14.13 -17.78 9.79
N LYS A 556 12.85 -18.19 9.73
CA LYS A 556 11.70 -17.30 9.64
C LYS A 556 11.69 -16.39 10.88
N PRO A 557 11.64 -15.06 10.74
CA PRO A 557 11.36 -14.19 11.87
C PRO A 557 9.96 -14.51 12.41
N LYS A 558 9.86 -14.69 13.73
CA LYS A 558 8.58 -14.80 14.44
C LYS A 558 7.73 -13.54 14.23
N ASP A 559 6.47 -13.58 14.65
CA ASP A 559 5.65 -12.37 14.73
C ASP A 559 6.27 -11.34 15.68
N ASP A 560 6.94 -11.83 16.74
CA ASP A 560 7.68 -11.00 17.69
C ASP A 560 9.13 -10.65 17.24
N GLU A 561 9.49 -11.09 16.03
CA GLU A 561 10.65 -10.65 15.24
C GLU A 561 10.18 -10.01 13.91
N CYS A 562 8.88 -9.71 13.78
CA CYS A 562 8.29 -8.90 12.71
C CYS A 562 8.61 -7.41 12.89
N CYS A 563 9.62 -7.14 13.70
CA CYS A 563 10.40 -5.93 13.90
C CYS A 563 9.67 -4.56 13.91
N HIS A 564 9.91 -3.87 15.03
CA HIS A 564 8.97 -2.93 15.66
C HIS A 564 8.51 -1.69 14.92
N LEU A 565 9.03 -1.42 13.72
CA LEU A 565 9.38 -0.06 13.26
C LEU A 565 8.82 0.19 11.81
N ASP A 566 8.44 1.42 11.44
CA ASP A 566 7.35 1.88 10.50
C ASP A 566 7.20 1.36 9.04
N CYS A 567 7.74 0.20 8.63
CA CYS A 567 7.54 -0.30 7.25
C CYS A 567 6.85 -1.65 7.28
N PRO A 568 5.68 -1.86 6.67
CA PRO A 568 5.05 -3.19 6.63
C PRO A 568 5.95 -4.31 6.05
N ASN A 569 7.03 -3.97 5.36
CA ASN A 569 7.74 -4.87 4.45
C ASN A 569 9.11 -5.39 4.97
N CYS A 570 10.15 -4.58 5.13
CA CYS A 570 11.47 -5.04 4.63
C CYS A 570 12.28 -6.09 5.42
N VAL A 571 12.02 -6.42 6.69
CA VAL A 571 12.60 -7.66 7.29
C VAL A 571 11.86 -8.91 6.81
N LEU A 572 10.54 -8.78 6.56
CA LEU A 572 9.80 -9.83 5.86
C LEU A 572 10.27 -9.92 4.41
N LEU A 573 10.65 -8.80 3.75
CA LEU A 573 11.25 -8.83 2.41
C LEU A 573 12.66 -9.40 2.39
N VAL A 574 13.57 -9.09 3.32
CA VAL A 574 14.92 -9.69 3.32
C VAL A 574 14.88 -11.12 3.86
N TYR A 575 13.90 -11.46 4.70
CA TYR A 575 13.54 -12.86 4.90
C TYR A 575 13.07 -13.48 3.59
N GLN A 576 12.18 -12.86 2.81
CA GLN A 576 11.71 -13.37 1.53
C GLN A 576 12.78 -13.38 0.43
N GLU A 577 13.74 -12.45 0.39
CA GLU A 577 14.84 -12.44 -0.59
C GLU A 577 15.87 -13.51 -0.21
N LYS A 578 16.29 -13.61 1.06
CA LYS A 578 17.19 -14.70 1.49
C LYS A 578 16.49 -16.06 1.54
N LEU A 579 15.17 -16.12 1.74
CA LEU A 579 14.36 -17.32 1.56
C LEU A 579 14.22 -17.65 0.07
N LEU A 580 14.03 -16.69 -0.83
CA LEU A 580 13.97 -16.92 -2.28
C LEU A 580 15.34 -17.31 -2.83
N GLU A 581 16.45 -16.75 -2.33
CA GLU A 581 17.80 -17.19 -2.67
C GLU A 581 18.12 -18.56 -2.08
N TYR A 582 17.71 -18.85 -0.83
CA TYR A 582 17.82 -20.17 -0.23
C TYR A 582 16.95 -21.20 -0.96
N GLU A 583 15.71 -20.87 -1.32
CA GLU A 583 14.80 -21.72 -2.08
C GLU A 583 15.30 -21.89 -3.50
N LEU A 584 15.79 -20.86 -4.18
CA LEU A 584 16.44 -20.98 -5.49
C LEU A 584 17.76 -21.78 -5.39
N SER A 585 18.42 -21.81 -4.23
CA SER A 585 19.63 -22.60 -3.99
C SER A 585 19.31 -24.03 -3.56
N LEU A 586 18.21 -24.29 -2.84
CA LEU A 586 17.66 -25.62 -2.59
C LEU A 586 17.00 -26.18 -3.83
N GLN A 587 16.44 -25.34 -4.70
CA GLN A 587 16.16 -25.69 -6.07
C GLN A 587 17.49 -26.11 -6.70
N SER A 588 18.51 -25.25 -6.79
CA SER A 588 19.79 -25.61 -7.45
C SER A 588 20.65 -26.72 -6.80
N GLN A 589 20.39 -27.09 -5.54
CA GLN A 589 21.02 -28.24 -4.88
C GLN A 589 20.14 -29.49 -4.86
N ASN A 590 18.82 -29.38 -4.76
CA ASN A 590 17.95 -30.54 -4.90
C ASN A 590 17.81 -30.92 -6.40
N GLU A 591 18.03 -29.96 -7.32
CA GLU A 591 18.44 -30.16 -8.73
C GLU A 591 19.71 -31.02 -8.89
N ARG A 592 20.41 -31.29 -7.77
CA ARG A 592 21.61 -32.12 -7.67
C ARG A 592 21.53 -33.12 -6.50
N ARG A 593 20.35 -33.26 -5.86
CA ARG A 593 20.06 -34.13 -4.70
C ARG A 593 18.56 -34.42 -4.65
N LYS A 594 18.18 -35.68 -4.92
CA LYS A 594 16.81 -36.14 -4.84
C LYS A 594 16.10 -35.65 -3.54
N PRO A 595 14.97 -34.92 -3.62
CA PRO A 595 14.26 -34.45 -2.44
C PRO A 595 13.56 -35.60 -1.70
N GLU A 596 13.27 -35.40 -0.42
CA GLU A 596 12.51 -36.34 0.39
C GLU A 596 11.00 -36.28 0.07
N THR A 597 10.29 -37.38 0.28
CA THR A 597 8.84 -37.46 0.11
C THR A 597 8.12 -36.60 1.15
N PRO A 598 7.19 -35.70 0.76
CA PRO A 598 6.46 -34.87 1.71
C PRO A 598 5.70 -35.68 2.76
N ALA A 599 5.63 -35.16 4.00
CA ALA A 599 4.78 -35.73 5.03
C ALA A 599 3.30 -35.72 4.58
N PRO A 600 2.54 -36.80 4.80
CA PRO A 600 1.14 -36.86 4.40
C PRO A 600 0.31 -35.83 5.18
N LYS A 601 -0.58 -35.12 4.47
CA LYS A 601 -1.62 -34.29 5.07
C LYS A 601 -2.90 -35.09 5.33
N TYR A 602 -3.19 -36.02 4.41
CA TYR A 602 -4.39 -36.84 4.42
C TYR A 602 -4.04 -38.31 4.58
N ASP A 603 -4.65 -38.95 5.57
CA ASP A 603 -4.78 -40.40 5.69
C ASP A 603 -5.82 -40.88 4.68
N LEU A 604 -5.41 -41.72 3.71
CA LEU A 604 -6.28 -42.21 2.63
C LEU A 604 -6.61 -43.69 2.82
N SER A 605 -7.90 -43.93 3.04
CA SER A 605 -8.50 -45.26 3.08
C SER A 605 -9.12 -45.59 1.72
N PHE A 606 -8.95 -46.82 1.24
CA PHE A 606 -9.41 -47.28 -0.07
C PHE A 606 -10.40 -48.44 0.07
N TYR A 607 -11.42 -48.44 -0.79
CA TYR A 607 -12.54 -49.37 -0.73
C TYR A 607 -12.84 -49.91 -2.14
N SER A 608 -12.97 -51.23 -2.22
CA SER A 608 -13.35 -51.97 -3.42
C SER A 608 -14.72 -51.53 -3.95
N SER A 609 -14.86 -51.49 -5.28
CA SER A 609 -16.10 -51.19 -6.01
C SER A 609 -17.14 -52.32 -5.98
N LYS A 610 -16.87 -53.42 -5.26
CA LYS A 610 -17.71 -54.63 -5.21
C LYS A 610 -18.32 -54.89 -3.84
N ASP A 611 -17.91 -54.12 -2.83
CA ASP A 611 -18.30 -54.30 -1.43
C ASP A 611 -19.24 -53.15 -0.99
N ASP A 612 -20.26 -52.88 -1.81
CA ASP A 612 -21.23 -51.79 -1.65
C ASP A 612 -22.03 -51.87 -0.33
N GLU A 613 -22.17 -53.05 0.27
CA GLU A 613 -22.90 -53.25 1.53
C GLU A 613 -22.16 -52.70 2.77
N GLU A 614 -20.87 -52.34 2.68
CA GLU A 614 -20.09 -51.72 3.78
C GLU A 614 -19.78 -50.22 3.56
N LEU A 615 -20.58 -49.53 2.73
CA LEU A 615 -20.60 -48.07 2.63
C LEU A 615 -21.16 -47.43 3.92
N SER A 616 -20.29 -47.04 4.85
CA SER A 616 -20.71 -46.36 6.08
C SER A 616 -21.47 -45.04 5.82
N ASP A 617 -22.42 -44.69 6.68
CA ASP A 617 -23.30 -43.52 6.54
C ASP A 617 -22.55 -42.22 6.20
N ALA A 618 -21.38 -42.02 6.82
CA ALA A 618 -20.51 -40.87 6.58
C ALA A 618 -19.94 -40.83 5.15
N ARG A 619 -19.59 -41.98 4.57
CA ARG A 619 -19.07 -42.09 3.19
C ARG A 619 -20.20 -41.93 2.17
N LEU A 620 -21.38 -42.50 2.44
CA LEU A 620 -22.59 -42.28 1.61
C LEU A 620 -23.00 -40.78 1.61
N LYS A 621 -22.92 -40.12 2.77
CA LYS A 621 -23.18 -38.67 2.89
C LYS A 621 -22.21 -37.85 2.05
N LEU A 622 -20.90 -38.12 2.11
CA LEU A 622 -19.88 -37.41 1.31
C LEU A 622 -20.08 -37.58 -0.20
N LEU A 623 -20.46 -38.78 -0.66
CA LEU A 623 -20.78 -39.03 -2.09
C LEU A 623 -22.06 -38.30 -2.52
N THR A 624 -23.06 -38.23 -1.62
CA THR A 624 -24.28 -37.45 -1.85
C THR A 624 -23.97 -35.95 -1.97
N GLU A 625 -23.18 -35.40 -1.05
CA GLU A 625 -22.70 -34.01 -1.09
C GLU A 625 -21.94 -33.68 -2.38
N ALA A 626 -21.13 -34.61 -2.90
CA ALA A 626 -20.44 -34.45 -4.17
C ALA A 626 -21.40 -34.40 -5.40
N ASN A 627 -22.60 -34.96 -5.31
CA ASN A 627 -23.62 -34.88 -6.37
C ASN A 627 -24.49 -33.62 -6.28
N ARG A 628 -24.60 -33.00 -5.10
CA ARG A 628 -25.27 -31.70 -4.92
C ARG A 628 -24.56 -30.56 -5.66
N ALA A 629 -23.27 -30.72 -5.97
CA ALA A 629 -22.48 -29.78 -6.77
C ALA A 629 -22.67 -29.92 -8.31
N VAL A 630 -23.55 -30.80 -8.79
CA VAL A 630 -23.82 -31.01 -10.23
C VAL A 630 -25.07 -30.24 -10.66
N PHE A 631 -24.99 -29.42 -11.71
CA PHE A 631 -26.10 -28.64 -12.25
C PHE A 631 -26.30 -28.95 -13.74
N GLU A 632 -27.55 -29.14 -14.16
CA GLU A 632 -27.91 -29.44 -15.56
C GLU A 632 -28.17 -28.15 -16.34
N VAL A 633 -27.67 -28.08 -17.58
CA VAL A 633 -27.90 -26.93 -18.47
C VAL A 633 -29.32 -26.97 -19.02
N ALA A 634 -30.07 -25.89 -18.78
CA ALA A 634 -31.42 -25.69 -19.33
C ALA A 634 -31.38 -25.02 -20.72
N ALA A 635 -30.54 -23.98 -20.87
CA ALA A 635 -30.40 -23.18 -22.09
C ALA A 635 -28.93 -22.80 -22.34
N SER A 636 -28.57 -22.51 -23.60
CA SER A 636 -27.19 -22.17 -24.02
C SER A 636 -27.22 -21.36 -25.31
N ASP A 637 -27.72 -20.13 -25.21
CA ASP A 637 -28.00 -19.25 -26.35
C ASP A 637 -26.87 -18.26 -26.63
N VAL A 638 -26.82 -17.74 -27.85
CA VAL A 638 -25.83 -16.72 -28.27
C VAL A 638 -26.54 -15.37 -28.36
N ILE A 639 -26.23 -14.47 -27.42
CA ILE A 639 -26.90 -13.17 -27.23
C ILE A 639 -26.10 -11.98 -27.77
N SER A 640 -24.99 -12.23 -28.48
CA SER A 640 -24.26 -11.20 -29.21
C SER A 640 -23.65 -11.77 -30.48
N ALA A 641 -23.59 -10.96 -31.55
CA ALA A 641 -22.93 -11.37 -32.78
C ALA A 641 -21.40 -11.48 -32.57
N PRO A 642 -20.73 -12.48 -33.17
CA PRO A 642 -19.28 -12.58 -33.14
C PRO A 642 -18.64 -11.39 -33.86
N HIS A 643 -17.81 -10.64 -33.16
CA HIS A 643 -17.18 -9.42 -33.70
C HIS A 643 -15.74 -9.26 -33.20
N GLN A 644 -14.91 -8.48 -33.91
CA GLN A 644 -13.50 -8.33 -33.58
C GLN A 644 -13.23 -7.18 -32.59
N THR A 645 -12.30 -7.38 -31.66
CA THR A 645 -11.85 -6.36 -30.70
C THR A 645 -10.54 -5.69 -31.14
N THR A 646 -10.21 -4.54 -30.56
CA THR A 646 -9.03 -3.73 -30.93
C THR A 646 -7.69 -4.37 -30.56
N ASP A 647 -7.73 -5.46 -29.79
CA ASP A 647 -6.63 -6.38 -29.48
C ASP A 647 -6.50 -7.52 -30.54
N GLY A 648 -7.33 -7.52 -31.57
CA GLY A 648 -7.38 -8.51 -32.66
C GLY A 648 -8.22 -9.76 -32.37
N ALA A 649 -8.65 -9.99 -31.11
CA ALA A 649 -9.43 -11.17 -30.74
C ALA A 649 -10.88 -11.09 -31.24
N TRP A 650 -11.59 -12.22 -31.24
CA TRP A 650 -13.03 -12.26 -31.50
C TRP A 650 -13.80 -12.43 -30.18
N ARG A 651 -14.93 -11.72 -30.04
CA ARG A 651 -15.83 -11.86 -28.88
C ARG A 651 -17.26 -12.13 -29.32
N SER A 652 -17.92 -12.99 -28.56
CA SER A 652 -19.35 -13.24 -28.59
C SER A 652 -19.82 -13.51 -27.17
N VAL A 653 -21.06 -13.17 -26.83
CA VAL A 653 -21.62 -13.44 -25.50
C VAL A 653 -22.69 -14.51 -25.59
N ARG A 654 -22.71 -15.41 -24.60
CA ARG A 654 -23.75 -16.42 -24.41
C ARG A 654 -24.58 -16.16 -23.15
N HIS A 655 -25.84 -16.57 -23.21
CA HIS A 655 -26.68 -16.81 -22.03
C HIS A 655 -26.67 -18.31 -21.76
N ILE A 656 -26.46 -18.73 -20.52
CA ILE A 656 -26.51 -20.15 -20.13
C ILE A 656 -27.34 -20.27 -18.86
N ASP A 657 -28.47 -20.96 -18.94
CA ASP A 657 -29.30 -21.27 -17.78
C ASP A 657 -28.96 -22.65 -17.23
N LEU A 658 -29.00 -22.77 -15.91
CA LEU A 658 -28.79 -24.01 -15.18
C LEU A 658 -30.00 -24.31 -14.30
N TYR A 659 -30.49 -25.55 -14.29
CA TYR A 659 -31.55 -25.99 -13.39
C TYR A 659 -31.04 -26.15 -11.94
N ILE A 660 -31.84 -25.67 -10.99
CA ILE A 660 -31.68 -25.87 -9.56
C ILE A 660 -32.66 -26.97 -9.13
N ARG A 661 -32.17 -28.06 -8.53
CA ARG A 661 -33.03 -29.12 -7.97
C ARG A 661 -33.47 -28.81 -6.54
N ASP A 662 -34.48 -29.55 -6.07
CA ASP A 662 -34.95 -29.54 -4.68
C ASP A 662 -33.82 -29.72 -3.64
N ASP A 663 -32.82 -30.55 -3.93
CA ASP A 663 -31.65 -30.78 -3.07
C ASP A 663 -30.56 -29.69 -3.18
N GLN A 664 -30.83 -28.59 -3.90
CA GLN A 664 -29.86 -27.52 -4.21
C GLN A 664 -30.33 -26.10 -3.87
N TYR A 665 -31.59 -25.90 -3.44
CA TYR A 665 -32.14 -24.57 -3.14
C TYR A 665 -31.47 -23.84 -1.95
N ASP A 666 -30.77 -24.56 -1.08
CA ASP A 666 -29.95 -24.05 0.02
C ASP A 666 -28.52 -23.68 -0.41
N LEU A 667 -28.12 -24.03 -1.64
CA LEU A 667 -26.79 -23.72 -2.19
C LEU A 667 -26.78 -22.36 -2.90
N VAL A 668 -27.89 -21.96 -3.52
CA VAL A 668 -28.01 -20.77 -4.37
C VAL A 668 -28.77 -19.66 -3.64
N SER A 669 -28.18 -18.47 -3.48
CA SER A 669 -28.86 -17.33 -2.83
C SER A 669 -30.06 -16.80 -3.61
N GLU A 670 -31.00 -16.14 -2.93
CA GLU A 670 -32.21 -15.56 -3.54
C GLU A 670 -31.88 -14.38 -4.46
N GLN A 671 -31.11 -13.41 -3.95
CA GLN A 671 -30.51 -12.31 -4.71
C GLN A 671 -29.20 -12.71 -5.39
N ALA A 672 -28.70 -11.84 -6.27
CA ALA A 672 -27.44 -11.91 -7.02
C ALA A 672 -26.32 -12.72 -6.32
N SER A 673 -26.17 -13.96 -6.78
CA SER A 673 -25.11 -14.88 -6.38
C SER A 673 -23.88 -14.74 -7.28
N ASN A 674 -22.81 -15.42 -6.92
CA ASN A 674 -21.72 -15.75 -7.82
C ASN A 674 -21.59 -17.27 -7.94
N ILE A 675 -21.19 -17.74 -9.13
CA ILE A 675 -21.00 -19.16 -9.43
C ILE A 675 -19.53 -19.45 -9.78
N GLY A 676 -18.93 -20.42 -9.08
CA GLY A 676 -17.62 -20.99 -9.39
C GLY A 676 -17.77 -22.29 -10.18
N VAL A 677 -17.52 -22.24 -11.48
CA VAL A 677 -17.62 -23.39 -12.39
C VAL A 677 -16.31 -24.19 -12.41
N TYR A 678 -16.39 -25.49 -12.14
CA TYR A 678 -15.29 -26.44 -12.31
C TYR A 678 -15.32 -27.05 -13.72
N VAL A 679 -14.15 -27.21 -14.32
CA VAL A 679 -13.98 -27.80 -15.66
C VAL A 679 -13.28 -29.15 -15.51
N PRO A 680 -13.73 -30.23 -16.16
CA PRO A 680 -13.04 -31.51 -16.07
C PRO A 680 -11.67 -31.44 -16.75
N ASN A 681 -10.82 -32.42 -16.47
CA ASN A 681 -9.64 -32.74 -17.30
C ASN A 681 -10.06 -33.65 -18.47
N ASP A 682 -9.32 -33.61 -19.57
CA ASP A 682 -9.60 -34.46 -20.73
C ASP A 682 -9.42 -35.95 -20.38
N LEU A 683 -10.32 -36.81 -20.89
CA LEU A 683 -10.33 -38.25 -20.57
C LEU A 683 -8.97 -38.92 -20.86
N SER A 684 -8.32 -38.58 -21.98
CA SER A 684 -6.99 -39.09 -22.37
C SER A 684 -5.83 -38.61 -21.48
N VAL A 685 -6.08 -37.66 -20.57
CA VAL A 685 -5.15 -37.27 -19.50
C VAL A 685 -5.45 -38.07 -18.23
N VAL A 686 -6.74 -38.25 -17.89
CA VAL A 686 -7.19 -39.10 -16.76
C VAL A 686 -6.76 -40.56 -16.95
N GLU A 687 -6.98 -41.14 -18.14
CA GLU A 687 -6.59 -42.52 -18.49
C GLU A 687 -5.07 -42.74 -18.36
N ARG A 688 -4.25 -41.81 -18.85
CA ARG A 688 -2.78 -41.87 -18.68
C ARG A 688 -2.39 -41.79 -17.20
N MET A 689 -3.01 -40.89 -16.44
CA MET A 689 -2.71 -40.76 -15.01
C MET A 689 -3.11 -41.99 -14.20
N LEU A 690 -4.20 -42.69 -14.54
CA LEU A 690 -4.57 -43.96 -13.91
C LEU A 690 -3.49 -45.04 -14.09
N VAL A 691 -2.94 -45.17 -15.30
CA VAL A 691 -1.83 -46.10 -15.59
C VAL A 691 -0.55 -45.72 -14.83
N HIS A 692 -0.19 -44.44 -14.86
CA HIS A 692 1.02 -43.91 -14.21
C HIS A 692 0.97 -44.01 -12.68
N LEU A 693 -0.20 -43.86 -12.07
CA LEU A 693 -0.41 -44.01 -10.62
C LEU A 693 -0.73 -45.47 -10.20
N HIS A 694 -0.61 -46.41 -11.14
CA HIS A 694 -0.77 -47.86 -10.96
C HIS A 694 -2.14 -48.26 -10.37
N VAL A 695 -3.21 -47.63 -10.87
CA VAL A 695 -4.59 -47.84 -10.40
C VAL A 695 -5.26 -48.98 -11.20
N GLU A 696 -5.40 -50.16 -10.60
CA GLU A 696 -5.98 -51.34 -11.27
C GLU A 696 -7.51 -51.24 -11.49
N ASP A 697 -8.24 -50.67 -10.52
CA ASP A 697 -9.67 -50.35 -10.65
C ASP A 697 -9.87 -48.83 -10.54
N PRO A 698 -10.21 -48.12 -11.63
CA PRO A 698 -10.42 -46.67 -11.60
C PRO A 698 -11.65 -46.26 -10.76
N ASN A 699 -12.56 -47.20 -10.48
CA ASN A 699 -13.74 -47.00 -9.65
C ASN A 699 -13.48 -47.25 -8.16
N VAL A 700 -12.25 -47.62 -7.78
CA VAL A 700 -11.89 -47.75 -6.35
C VAL A 700 -12.18 -46.43 -5.64
N VAL A 701 -12.92 -46.50 -4.55
CA VAL A 701 -13.35 -45.32 -3.80
C VAL A 701 -12.36 -45.03 -2.70
N PHE A 702 -11.88 -43.80 -2.61
CA PHE A 702 -11.05 -43.36 -1.50
C PHE A 702 -11.85 -42.48 -0.52
N ALA A 703 -11.41 -42.42 0.73
CA ALA A 703 -11.79 -41.40 1.69
C ALA A 703 -10.52 -40.82 2.36
N ALA A 704 -10.39 -39.50 2.27
CA ALA A 704 -9.22 -38.71 2.68
C ALA A 704 -9.51 -37.95 3.97
N LYS A 705 -8.96 -38.43 5.08
CA LYS A 705 -9.10 -37.83 6.42
C LYS A 705 -7.89 -36.93 6.71
N LEU A 706 -8.14 -35.67 7.06
CA LEU A 706 -7.07 -34.74 7.47
C LEU A 706 -6.43 -35.21 8.79
N LEU A 707 -5.10 -35.18 8.87
CA LEU A 707 -4.37 -35.62 10.06
C LEU A 707 -4.32 -34.51 11.15
N PRO A 708 -4.37 -34.84 12.45
CA PRO A 708 -4.48 -33.84 13.52
C PRO A 708 -3.36 -32.79 13.52
N ASP A 709 -2.13 -33.21 13.25
CA ASP A 709 -0.95 -32.33 13.24
C ASP A 709 -0.86 -31.45 11.97
N SER A 710 -1.86 -31.51 11.09
CA SER A 710 -2.00 -30.65 9.89
C SER A 710 -3.10 -29.58 10.03
N ALA A 711 -3.57 -29.32 11.25
CA ALA A 711 -4.70 -28.43 11.55
C ALA A 711 -4.56 -26.96 11.12
N ASP A 712 -3.35 -26.46 10.83
CA ASP A 712 -3.16 -25.12 10.25
C ASP A 712 -3.85 -24.96 8.87
N ASP A 713 -3.96 -26.05 8.10
CA ASP A 713 -4.66 -26.07 6.80
C ASP A 713 -6.19 -25.97 6.98
N ASP A 714 -6.71 -26.38 8.15
CA ASP A 714 -8.13 -26.32 8.48
C ASP A 714 -8.57 -24.90 8.85
N GLN A 715 -7.66 -24.00 9.26
CA GLN A 715 -7.95 -22.56 9.33
C GLN A 715 -8.14 -21.93 7.94
N GLN A 716 -7.43 -22.41 6.90
CA GLN A 716 -7.68 -21.94 5.53
C GLN A 716 -9.00 -22.49 4.98
N GLN A 717 -9.34 -23.76 5.26
CA GLN A 717 -10.64 -24.32 4.87
C GLN A 717 -11.80 -23.69 5.65
N SER A 718 -11.64 -23.41 6.94
CA SER A 718 -12.58 -22.64 7.77
C SER A 718 -12.76 -21.21 7.24
N ALA A 719 -11.67 -20.50 6.90
CA ALA A 719 -11.76 -19.16 6.32
C ALA A 719 -12.49 -19.14 4.97
N LEU A 720 -12.37 -20.20 4.17
CA LEU A 720 -13.12 -20.37 2.92
C LEU A 720 -14.61 -20.70 3.19
N GLN A 721 -14.91 -21.61 4.12
CA GLN A 721 -16.28 -21.91 4.53
C GLN A 721 -17.00 -20.68 5.13
N HIS A 722 -16.30 -19.85 5.91
CA HIS A 722 -16.81 -18.58 6.43
C HIS A 722 -17.00 -17.49 5.35
N GLN A 723 -16.53 -17.72 4.13
CA GLN A 723 -16.82 -16.91 2.94
C GLN A 723 -17.82 -17.62 1.99
N GLY A 724 -18.48 -18.68 2.44
CA GLY A 724 -19.50 -19.42 1.69
C GLY A 724 -18.96 -20.46 0.70
N PHE A 725 -17.64 -20.62 0.57
CA PHE A 725 -17.05 -21.55 -0.39
C PHE A 725 -17.23 -23.01 0.06
N GLN A 726 -18.11 -23.72 -0.65
CA GLN A 726 -18.28 -25.17 -0.48
C GLN A 726 -17.04 -25.94 -0.97
N HIS A 727 -16.87 -27.18 -0.47
CA HIS A 727 -15.69 -28.00 -0.76
C HIS A 727 -15.51 -28.28 -2.25
N ARG A 728 -14.25 -28.26 -2.73
CA ARG A 728 -13.89 -28.66 -4.11
C ARG A 728 -14.41 -30.08 -4.40
N PRO A 729 -14.87 -30.38 -5.63
CA PRO A 729 -15.31 -31.72 -6.01
C PRO A 729 -14.33 -32.82 -5.57
N PHE A 730 -14.86 -33.84 -4.91
CA PHE A 730 -14.15 -35.04 -4.43
C PHE A 730 -12.93 -34.82 -3.52
N ALA A 731 -12.78 -33.63 -2.92
CA ALA A 731 -11.62 -33.31 -2.07
C ALA A 731 -11.58 -34.02 -0.69
N ARG A 732 -12.57 -34.88 -0.37
CA ARG A 732 -12.62 -35.68 0.87
C ARG A 732 -13.02 -37.14 0.63
N ALA A 733 -13.80 -37.45 -0.41
CA ALA A 733 -14.06 -38.82 -0.89
C ALA A 733 -14.53 -38.80 -2.35
N GLY A 734 -14.35 -39.91 -3.06
CA GLY A 734 -14.77 -40.09 -4.47
C GLY A 734 -14.18 -41.35 -5.08
N THR A 735 -14.50 -41.66 -6.35
CA THR A 735 -13.68 -42.62 -7.11
C THR A 735 -12.33 -41.97 -7.45
N VAL A 736 -11.29 -42.78 -7.64
CA VAL A 736 -9.99 -42.28 -8.11
C VAL A 736 -10.12 -41.61 -9.48
N HIS A 737 -10.95 -42.16 -10.38
CA HIS A 737 -11.30 -41.55 -11.66
C HIS A 737 -11.91 -40.14 -11.50
N ASP A 738 -12.89 -39.97 -10.61
CA ASP A 738 -13.54 -38.67 -10.37
C ASP A 738 -12.58 -37.62 -9.84
N ALA A 739 -11.69 -38.00 -8.91
CA ALA A 739 -10.70 -37.06 -8.36
C ALA A 739 -9.67 -36.62 -9.41
N LEU A 740 -9.20 -37.55 -10.25
CA LEU A 740 -8.36 -37.22 -11.41
C LEU A 740 -9.12 -36.40 -12.46
N THR A 741 -10.44 -36.56 -12.59
CA THR A 741 -11.26 -35.79 -13.54
C THR A 741 -11.51 -34.36 -13.05
N TRP A 742 -11.75 -34.15 -11.76
CA TRP A 742 -12.32 -32.89 -11.24
C TRP A 742 -11.50 -32.18 -10.13
N THR A 743 -10.76 -32.91 -9.29
CA THR A 743 -10.11 -32.34 -8.09
C THR A 743 -8.76 -31.68 -8.41
N PHE A 744 -7.99 -32.25 -9.35
CA PHE A 744 -6.61 -31.85 -9.65
C PHE A 744 -6.50 -31.16 -11.01
N ASP A 745 -5.61 -30.17 -11.14
CA ASP A 745 -5.35 -29.52 -12.42
C ASP A 745 -4.29 -30.30 -13.21
N LEU A 746 -4.77 -31.22 -14.07
CA LEU A 746 -3.90 -32.10 -14.84
C LEU A 746 -3.51 -31.52 -16.20
N VAL A 747 -4.15 -30.45 -16.68
CA VAL A 747 -4.01 -29.95 -18.06
C VAL A 747 -3.33 -28.60 -18.19
N SER A 748 -3.27 -27.79 -17.12
CA SER A 748 -2.40 -26.61 -17.10
C SER A 748 -0.93 -27.02 -17.06
N THR A 749 -0.05 -26.19 -17.64
CA THR A 749 1.41 -26.38 -17.57
C THR A 749 1.87 -26.49 -16.11
N PRO A 750 2.43 -27.63 -15.65
CA PRO A 750 2.70 -27.87 -14.25
C PRO A 750 3.78 -26.93 -13.69
N ARG A 751 3.51 -26.36 -12.51
CA ARG A 751 4.39 -25.38 -11.86
C ARG A 751 5.73 -26.04 -11.44
N PRO A 752 6.86 -25.31 -11.47
CA PRO A 752 8.15 -25.79 -10.98
C PRO A 752 8.18 -26.20 -9.49
N SER A 753 7.15 -25.94 -8.69
CA SER A 753 7.00 -26.53 -7.36
C SER A 753 6.58 -28.01 -7.42
N PHE A 754 5.63 -28.35 -8.29
CA PHE A 754 5.08 -29.70 -8.42
C PHE A 754 6.06 -30.67 -9.09
N LEU A 755 6.81 -30.23 -10.12
CA LEU A 755 7.85 -31.06 -10.73
C LEU A 755 8.93 -31.48 -9.71
N ARG A 756 9.25 -30.58 -8.77
CA ARG A 756 10.17 -30.88 -7.65
C ARG A 756 9.60 -31.90 -6.67
N SER A 757 8.29 -31.89 -6.41
CA SER A 757 7.63 -32.95 -5.63
C SER A 757 7.70 -34.30 -6.34
N LEU A 758 7.53 -34.36 -7.66
CA LEU A 758 7.66 -35.61 -8.45
C LEU A 758 9.07 -36.20 -8.42
N ALA A 759 10.12 -35.37 -8.31
CA ALA A 759 11.51 -35.85 -8.23
C ALA A 759 11.78 -36.72 -6.99
N ALA A 760 11.02 -36.56 -5.89
CA ALA A 760 11.11 -37.46 -4.73
C ALA A 760 10.70 -38.92 -5.07
N TYR A 761 9.97 -39.11 -6.16
CA TYR A 761 9.45 -40.39 -6.63
C TYR A 761 10.17 -40.93 -7.87
N ALA A 762 11.10 -40.17 -8.47
CA ALA A 762 11.96 -40.61 -9.56
C ALA A 762 13.07 -41.57 -9.08
N SER A 763 13.38 -42.61 -9.87
CA SER A 763 14.46 -43.57 -9.55
C SER A 763 15.72 -43.44 -10.40
N ASP A 764 15.70 -42.66 -11.49
CA ASP A 764 16.88 -42.35 -12.30
C ASP A 764 17.46 -40.97 -11.92
N GLU A 765 18.78 -40.85 -11.81
CA GLU A 765 19.45 -39.62 -11.38
C GLU A 765 19.34 -38.48 -12.40
N ASN A 766 19.21 -38.80 -13.69
CA ASN A 766 19.01 -37.82 -14.76
C ASN A 766 17.55 -37.31 -14.75
N ASP A 767 16.58 -38.20 -14.54
CA ASP A 767 15.17 -37.81 -14.34
C ASP A 767 15.02 -36.91 -13.10
N VAL A 768 15.69 -37.23 -11.99
CA VAL A 768 15.75 -36.36 -10.79
C VAL A 768 16.30 -34.98 -11.14
N ALA A 769 17.48 -34.91 -11.78
CA ALA A 769 18.11 -33.63 -12.14
C ALA A 769 17.24 -32.82 -13.13
N ALA A 770 16.56 -33.49 -14.06
CA ALA A 770 15.66 -32.87 -15.03
C ALA A 770 14.36 -32.36 -14.39
N LEU A 771 13.63 -33.19 -13.64
CA LEU A 771 12.38 -32.80 -12.97
C LEU A 771 12.55 -31.61 -12.02
N MET A 772 13.71 -31.54 -11.37
CA MET A 772 14.02 -30.46 -10.45
C MET A 772 14.37 -29.14 -11.13
N SER A 773 14.88 -29.16 -12.37
CA SER A 773 15.30 -27.96 -13.12
C SER A 773 14.11 -27.03 -13.38
N PRO A 774 14.23 -25.72 -13.08
CA PRO A 774 13.15 -24.76 -13.28
C PRO A 774 12.86 -24.51 -14.76
N GLN A 775 13.80 -24.83 -15.65
CA GLN A 775 13.60 -24.73 -17.11
C GLN A 775 12.81 -25.92 -17.68
N THR A 776 12.62 -27.03 -16.97
CA THR A 776 12.00 -28.24 -17.53
C THR A 776 10.53 -28.04 -17.89
N ALA A 777 9.77 -27.30 -17.09
CA ALA A 777 8.40 -26.90 -17.44
C ALA A 777 8.38 -26.06 -18.73
N GLU A 778 9.27 -25.07 -18.85
CA GLU A 778 9.40 -24.21 -20.03
C GLU A 778 9.85 -25.00 -21.27
N ALA A 779 10.77 -25.96 -21.12
CA ALA A 779 11.31 -26.77 -22.21
C ALA A 779 10.25 -27.71 -22.80
N ILE A 780 9.52 -28.44 -21.94
CA ILE A 780 8.43 -29.33 -22.39
C ILE A 780 7.27 -28.50 -22.96
N GLN A 781 7.01 -27.30 -22.41
CA GLN A 781 6.05 -26.36 -22.99
C GLN A 781 6.52 -25.79 -24.34
N ALA A 782 7.83 -25.63 -24.56
CA ALA A 782 8.41 -25.20 -25.83
C ALA A 782 8.45 -26.32 -26.90
N GLU A 783 8.42 -27.60 -26.49
CA GLU A 783 8.14 -28.73 -27.40
C GLU A 783 6.68 -28.67 -27.92
N ARG A 784 5.77 -27.98 -27.22
CA ARG A 784 4.35 -27.79 -27.61
C ARG A 784 3.92 -26.32 -27.60
N PRO A 785 4.41 -25.45 -28.52
CA PRO A 785 4.12 -24.00 -28.49
C PRO A 785 2.66 -23.62 -28.76
N TYR A 786 1.79 -24.59 -29.06
CA TYR A 786 0.36 -24.39 -29.35
C TYR A 786 -0.58 -25.18 -28.41
N GLN A 787 -0.07 -25.87 -27.39
CA GLN A 787 -0.88 -26.66 -26.44
C GLN A 787 -0.22 -26.66 -25.06
N HIS A 788 -0.98 -26.69 -23.97
CA HIS A 788 -0.36 -26.89 -22.66
C HIS A 788 0.33 -28.26 -22.56
N ALA A 789 1.53 -28.30 -21.97
CA ALA A 789 2.14 -29.53 -21.51
C ALA A 789 1.38 -30.02 -20.27
N THR A 790 0.68 -31.15 -20.36
CA THR A 790 -0.17 -31.69 -19.29
C THR A 790 0.67 -32.42 -18.25
N VAL A 791 0.12 -32.64 -17.05
CA VAL A 791 0.76 -33.47 -16.00
C VAL A 791 1.06 -34.87 -16.54
N ALA A 792 0.15 -35.48 -17.32
CA ALA A 792 0.41 -36.79 -17.93
C ALA A 792 1.60 -36.80 -18.90
N ASP A 793 1.87 -35.68 -19.60
CA ASP A 793 3.05 -35.57 -20.48
C ASP A 793 4.38 -35.52 -19.70
N ILE A 794 4.36 -35.10 -18.43
CA ILE A 794 5.52 -35.17 -17.54
C ILE A 794 5.81 -36.63 -17.17
N PHE A 795 4.78 -37.39 -16.80
CA PHE A 795 4.94 -38.81 -16.46
C PHE A 795 5.35 -39.66 -17.67
N ASP A 796 4.80 -39.37 -18.86
CA ASP A 796 5.25 -39.98 -20.12
C ASP A 796 6.73 -39.70 -20.43
N ARG A 797 7.27 -38.54 -19.99
CA ARG A 797 8.66 -38.12 -20.23
C ARG A 797 9.65 -38.62 -19.18
N PHE A 798 9.22 -38.85 -17.94
CA PHE A 798 10.07 -39.27 -16.81
C PHE A 798 9.59 -40.60 -16.21
N PRO A 799 9.69 -41.73 -16.95
CA PRO A 799 9.12 -43.02 -16.56
C PRO A 799 9.82 -43.70 -15.36
N SER A 800 10.86 -43.09 -14.78
CA SER A 800 11.39 -43.51 -13.49
C SER A 800 10.60 -42.96 -12.29
N VAL A 801 9.69 -42.00 -12.49
CA VAL A 801 8.75 -41.51 -11.47
C VAL A 801 7.74 -42.61 -11.16
N ARG A 802 7.69 -43.05 -9.90
CA ARG A 802 6.71 -44.02 -9.40
C ARG A 802 6.14 -43.62 -8.05
N LEU A 803 4.85 -43.38 -8.01
CA LEU A 803 4.07 -43.11 -6.81
C LEU A 803 2.63 -43.60 -7.00
N SER A 804 1.98 -43.95 -5.90
CA SER A 804 0.57 -44.31 -5.85
C SER A 804 -0.34 -43.08 -5.94
N PHE A 805 -1.63 -43.30 -6.19
CA PHE A 805 -2.64 -42.25 -6.02
C PHE A 805 -2.64 -41.64 -4.60
N ALA A 806 -2.34 -42.42 -3.56
CA ALA A 806 -2.32 -41.95 -2.17
C ALA A 806 -1.25 -40.89 -1.91
N GLU A 807 -0.09 -41.03 -2.57
CA GLU A 807 1.02 -40.07 -2.54
C GLU A 807 0.75 -38.89 -3.46
N PHE A 808 0.22 -39.14 -4.67
CA PHE A 808 -0.18 -38.09 -5.62
C PHE A 808 -1.20 -37.12 -5.00
N PHE A 809 -2.18 -37.63 -4.24
CA PHE A 809 -3.20 -36.84 -3.54
C PHE A 809 -2.59 -35.80 -2.58
N GLN A 810 -1.39 -36.04 -2.03
CA GLN A 810 -0.73 -35.11 -1.11
C GLN A 810 -0.06 -33.92 -1.83
N ILE A 811 0.36 -34.11 -3.10
CA ILE A 811 1.24 -33.18 -3.82
C ILE A 811 0.60 -32.55 -5.07
N ALA A 812 -0.47 -33.13 -5.61
CA ALA A 812 -1.04 -32.70 -6.88
C ALA A 812 -1.68 -31.29 -6.81
N PRO A 813 -1.51 -30.45 -7.84
CA PRO A 813 -2.09 -29.12 -7.88
C PRO A 813 -3.62 -29.21 -7.92
N PRO A 814 -4.38 -28.49 -7.07
CA PRO A 814 -5.84 -28.53 -7.09
C PRO A 814 -6.42 -27.68 -8.22
N THR A 815 -7.54 -28.13 -8.81
CA THR A 815 -8.33 -27.34 -9.76
C THR A 815 -8.95 -26.14 -9.06
N ALA A 816 -8.74 -24.95 -9.62
CA ALA A 816 -9.48 -23.74 -9.27
C ALA A 816 -10.74 -23.60 -10.15
N PRO A 817 -11.91 -23.24 -9.59
CA PRO A 817 -13.08 -22.91 -10.39
C PRO A 817 -12.87 -21.58 -11.15
N ARG A 818 -13.68 -21.34 -12.19
CA ARG A 818 -13.79 -20.03 -12.82
C ARG A 818 -15.08 -19.35 -12.38
N TYR A 819 -14.93 -18.13 -11.88
CA TYR A 819 -16.04 -17.34 -11.34
C TYR A 819 -16.79 -16.57 -12.42
N TYR A 820 -18.11 -16.50 -12.26
CA TYR A 820 -19.03 -15.67 -13.02
C TYR A 820 -20.08 -15.09 -12.07
N THR A 821 -20.47 -13.82 -12.28
CA THR A 821 -21.62 -13.21 -11.62
C THR A 821 -22.91 -13.83 -12.16
N VAL A 822 -23.85 -14.17 -11.28
CA VAL A 822 -25.17 -14.64 -11.69
C VAL A 822 -25.96 -13.50 -12.33
N SER A 823 -26.77 -13.86 -13.32
CA SER A 823 -27.56 -12.94 -14.16
C SER A 823 -29.05 -13.26 -14.22
N SER A 824 -29.56 -13.90 -13.16
CA SER A 824 -30.98 -14.01 -12.84
C SER A 824 -31.24 -13.84 -11.34
N SER A 825 -32.48 -13.52 -10.97
CA SER A 825 -32.97 -13.60 -9.59
C SER A 825 -33.84 -14.85 -9.41
N ARG A 826 -33.73 -15.50 -8.23
CA ARG A 826 -34.65 -16.58 -7.84
C ARG A 826 -36.04 -16.08 -7.45
N GLN A 827 -36.22 -14.77 -7.25
CA GLN A 827 -37.55 -14.18 -7.07
C GLN A 827 -38.35 -14.11 -8.39
N PHE A 828 -37.65 -14.13 -9.53
CA PHE A 828 -38.23 -14.12 -10.87
C PHE A 828 -38.28 -15.52 -11.49
N ALA A 829 -37.21 -16.32 -11.34
CA ALA A 829 -37.15 -17.69 -11.85
C ALA A 829 -36.55 -18.64 -10.77
N PRO A 830 -37.36 -19.16 -9.84
CA PRO A 830 -36.87 -19.83 -8.62
C PRO A 830 -36.02 -21.08 -8.86
N ASP A 831 -36.28 -21.78 -9.96
CA ASP A 831 -35.76 -23.09 -10.33
C ASP A 831 -34.54 -23.02 -11.27
N THR A 832 -34.08 -21.80 -11.62
CA THR A 832 -33.04 -21.60 -12.66
C THR A 832 -32.03 -20.50 -12.31
N VAL A 833 -30.78 -20.67 -12.73
CA VAL A 833 -29.71 -19.70 -12.49
C VAL A 833 -28.88 -19.42 -13.75
N SER A 834 -28.84 -18.15 -14.18
CA SER A 834 -28.28 -17.72 -15.47
C SER A 834 -26.84 -17.21 -15.41
N ILE A 835 -26.00 -17.57 -16.38
CA ILE A 835 -24.64 -17.05 -16.60
C ILE A 835 -24.59 -16.20 -17.87
N THR A 836 -24.05 -14.97 -17.77
CA THR A 836 -23.71 -14.11 -18.91
C THR A 836 -22.25 -14.34 -19.32
N LEU A 837 -22.02 -15.28 -20.23
CA LEU A 837 -20.70 -15.77 -20.59
C LEU A 837 -20.05 -14.95 -21.72
N GLY A 838 -19.02 -14.17 -21.41
CA GLY A 838 -18.14 -13.56 -22.41
C GLY A 838 -17.15 -14.56 -23.01
N LEU A 839 -17.45 -15.11 -24.20
CA LEU A 839 -16.51 -15.96 -24.94
C LEU A 839 -15.43 -15.11 -25.63
N ARG A 840 -14.17 -15.34 -25.27
CA ARG A 840 -13.00 -14.86 -26.00
C ARG A 840 -12.58 -15.93 -27.01
N LYS A 841 -13.05 -15.81 -28.25
CA LYS A 841 -12.59 -16.65 -29.34
C LYS A 841 -11.24 -16.13 -29.83
N THR A 842 -10.26 -17.02 -29.93
CA THR A 842 -8.94 -16.74 -30.48
C THR A 842 -8.60 -17.83 -31.49
N ASP A 843 -7.87 -17.45 -32.54
CA ASP A 843 -7.35 -18.37 -33.55
C ASP A 843 -5.99 -18.97 -33.13
N THR A 844 -5.44 -18.53 -31.98
CA THR A 844 -4.24 -19.10 -31.34
C THR A 844 -4.63 -20.12 -30.26
N LEU A 845 -4.17 -21.36 -30.39
CA LEU A 845 -4.26 -22.35 -29.32
C LEU A 845 -3.20 -22.07 -28.22
N PRO A 846 -3.43 -22.47 -26.95
CA PRO A 846 -4.62 -23.15 -26.42
C PRO A 846 -5.82 -22.20 -26.23
N LEU A 847 -7.03 -22.75 -26.36
CA LEU A 847 -8.28 -22.00 -26.14
C LEU A 847 -8.53 -21.74 -24.64
N PRO A 848 -9.23 -20.64 -24.26
CA PRO A 848 -9.56 -20.37 -22.86
C PRO A 848 -10.46 -21.47 -22.26
N ARG A 849 -9.87 -22.33 -21.40
CA ARG A 849 -10.47 -23.59 -20.88
C ARG A 849 -11.95 -23.47 -20.47
N CYS A 850 -12.28 -22.67 -19.46
CA CYS A 850 -13.64 -22.64 -18.92
C CYS A 850 -14.68 -21.98 -19.84
N SER A 851 -14.37 -20.84 -20.46
CA SER A 851 -15.33 -20.19 -21.36
C SER A 851 -15.51 -20.95 -22.67
N SER A 852 -14.51 -21.71 -23.13
CA SER A 852 -14.66 -22.63 -24.27
C SER A 852 -15.48 -23.87 -23.88
N TYR A 853 -15.24 -24.46 -22.70
CA TYR A 853 -16.05 -25.54 -22.14
C TYR A 853 -17.52 -25.14 -22.07
N LEU A 854 -17.84 -24.06 -21.33
CA LEU A 854 -19.21 -23.56 -21.20
C LEU A 854 -19.85 -23.21 -22.56
N ALA A 855 -19.09 -22.66 -23.51
CA ALA A 855 -19.61 -22.31 -24.83
C ALA A 855 -19.84 -23.50 -25.78
N MET A 856 -19.42 -24.72 -25.41
CA MET A 856 -19.74 -25.96 -26.12
C MET A 856 -20.96 -26.70 -25.54
N LEU A 857 -21.41 -26.34 -24.33
CA LEU A 857 -22.53 -26.98 -23.66
C LEU A 857 -23.87 -26.73 -24.35
N LYS A 858 -24.76 -27.71 -24.20
CA LYS A 858 -26.13 -27.77 -24.74
C LYS A 858 -27.11 -28.07 -23.61
N PRO A 859 -28.42 -27.84 -23.81
CA PRO A 859 -29.45 -28.35 -22.92
C PRO A 859 -29.29 -29.85 -22.64
N GLY A 860 -29.34 -30.23 -21.36
CA GLY A 860 -29.11 -31.60 -20.88
C GLY A 860 -27.63 -31.99 -20.61
N ASP A 861 -26.65 -31.15 -20.96
CA ASP A 861 -25.28 -31.33 -20.48
C ASP A 861 -25.18 -30.93 -19.00
N ALA A 862 -24.25 -31.54 -18.24
CA ALA A 862 -24.06 -31.26 -16.82
C ALA A 862 -22.74 -30.53 -16.54
N ILE A 863 -22.75 -29.57 -15.61
CA ILE A 863 -21.55 -28.93 -15.06
C ILE A 863 -21.38 -29.24 -13.58
N ARG A 864 -20.16 -29.07 -13.06
CA ARG A 864 -19.92 -28.97 -11.62
C ARG A 864 -19.71 -27.53 -11.22
N ALA A 865 -20.43 -27.07 -10.20
CA ALA A 865 -20.37 -25.70 -9.73
C ALA A 865 -20.54 -25.60 -8.21
N SER A 866 -20.00 -24.53 -7.64
CA SER A 866 -20.31 -24.06 -6.28
C SER A 866 -20.82 -22.63 -6.35
N PHE A 867 -21.66 -22.25 -5.40
CA PHE A 867 -22.26 -20.91 -5.31
C PHE A 867 -21.78 -20.19 -4.05
N TYR A 868 -21.71 -18.87 -4.12
CA TYR A 868 -21.36 -18.01 -2.98
C TYR A 868 -22.08 -16.67 -3.10
N GLN A 869 -22.51 -16.14 -1.95
CA GLN A 869 -23.25 -14.88 -1.87
C GLN A 869 -22.38 -13.70 -2.36
N SER A 870 -22.90 -12.86 -3.24
CA SER A 870 -22.19 -11.63 -3.62
C SER A 870 -22.34 -10.56 -2.54
N SER A 871 -21.31 -9.72 -2.37
CA SER A 871 -21.45 -8.42 -1.70
C SER A 871 -22.13 -7.38 -2.61
N PHE A 872 -22.30 -7.71 -3.89
CA PHE A 872 -22.95 -6.89 -4.90
C PHE A 872 -24.47 -7.17 -4.92
N VAL A 873 -25.13 -6.81 -3.83
CA VAL A 873 -26.59 -6.91 -3.62
C VAL A 873 -27.15 -5.58 -3.13
N PHE A 874 -28.46 -5.35 -3.26
CA PHE A 874 -29.15 -4.18 -2.69
C PHE A 874 -30.12 -4.58 -1.57
N PRO A 875 -30.26 -3.77 -0.51
CA PRO A 875 -31.18 -4.07 0.58
C PRO A 875 -32.65 -3.90 0.15
N PHE A 876 -33.41 -4.99 0.14
CA PHE A 876 -34.87 -4.98 -0.11
C PHE A 876 -35.66 -4.08 0.86
N HIS A 877 -35.15 -3.85 2.09
CA HIS A 877 -35.84 -3.04 3.12
C HIS A 877 -35.53 -1.54 3.08
N ASP A 878 -34.68 -1.08 2.16
CA ASP A 878 -34.26 0.31 2.04
C ASP A 878 -34.42 0.77 0.58
N HIS A 879 -35.57 1.38 0.28
CA HIS A 879 -35.99 1.81 -1.06
C HIS A 879 -35.31 3.10 -1.54
N ARG A 880 -34.11 3.43 -1.05
CA ARG A 880 -33.28 4.50 -1.64
C ARG A 880 -32.96 4.19 -3.10
N PRO A 881 -32.86 5.24 -3.96
CA PRO A 881 -32.72 5.05 -5.39
C PRO A 881 -31.39 4.38 -5.74
N ILE A 882 -31.38 3.66 -6.86
CA ILE A 882 -30.20 2.90 -7.32
C ILE A 882 -29.73 3.38 -8.70
N MET A 883 -28.42 3.40 -8.90
CA MET A 883 -27.77 3.74 -10.16
C MET A 883 -26.83 2.62 -10.58
N LEU A 884 -27.15 1.95 -11.67
CA LEU A 884 -26.47 0.77 -12.18
C LEU A 884 -25.58 1.20 -13.35
N ILE A 885 -24.28 0.93 -13.32
CA ILE A 885 -23.31 1.46 -14.29
C ILE A 885 -22.45 0.32 -14.82
N SER A 886 -22.60 -0.04 -16.09
CA SER A 886 -21.91 -1.20 -16.68
C SER A 886 -21.44 -1.02 -18.12
N ALA A 887 -20.58 -1.95 -18.57
CA ALA A 887 -20.25 -2.09 -19.97
C ALA A 887 -20.05 -3.56 -20.38
N GLY A 888 -20.56 -3.93 -21.57
CA GLY A 888 -20.50 -5.31 -22.09
C GLY A 888 -21.12 -6.32 -21.12
N THR A 889 -20.42 -7.42 -20.83
CA THR A 889 -20.89 -8.43 -19.85
C THR A 889 -21.05 -7.91 -18.42
N GLY A 890 -20.66 -6.66 -18.12
CA GLY A 890 -20.95 -5.99 -16.85
C GLY A 890 -22.44 -5.81 -16.55
N ILE A 891 -23.32 -6.05 -17.53
CA ILE A 891 -24.78 -6.11 -17.32
C ILE A 891 -25.22 -7.30 -16.45
N ALA A 892 -24.37 -8.31 -16.24
CA ALA A 892 -24.73 -9.59 -15.61
C ALA A 892 -25.50 -9.45 -14.28
N PRO A 893 -24.94 -8.86 -13.20
CA PRO A 893 -25.70 -8.70 -11.95
C PRO A 893 -26.89 -7.73 -12.10
N PHE A 894 -26.84 -6.80 -13.06
CA PHE A 894 -27.92 -5.85 -13.26
C PHE A 894 -29.14 -6.47 -13.93
N ARG A 895 -28.99 -7.54 -14.71
CA ARG A 895 -30.13 -8.37 -15.13
C ARG A 895 -30.81 -9.02 -13.92
N ALA A 896 -30.03 -9.55 -12.98
CA ALA A 896 -30.58 -10.10 -11.73
C ALA A 896 -31.26 -9.02 -10.89
N PHE A 897 -30.65 -7.83 -10.75
CA PHE A 897 -31.26 -6.71 -10.01
C PHE A 897 -32.58 -6.26 -10.64
N LEU A 898 -32.65 -6.14 -11.98
CA LEU A 898 -33.90 -5.75 -12.64
C LEU A 898 -35.02 -6.76 -12.39
N GLN A 899 -34.70 -8.05 -12.36
CA GLN A 899 -35.65 -9.10 -11.98
C GLN A 899 -36.05 -9.04 -10.48
N ASP A 900 -35.13 -8.73 -9.57
CA ASP A 900 -35.43 -8.46 -8.16
C ASP A 900 -36.36 -7.23 -7.99
N LEU A 901 -36.19 -6.19 -8.84
CA LEU A 901 -36.96 -4.94 -8.79
C LEU A 901 -38.33 -5.04 -9.47
N GLU A 902 -38.44 -5.84 -10.53
CA GLU A 902 -39.71 -6.25 -11.14
C GLU A 902 -40.58 -6.96 -10.09
N HIS A 903 -39.99 -7.88 -9.32
CA HIS A 903 -40.64 -8.54 -8.19
C HIS A 903 -40.94 -7.58 -7.01
N GLU A 904 -40.06 -6.62 -6.69
CA GLU A 904 -40.31 -5.58 -5.67
C GLU A 904 -41.51 -4.70 -6.07
N ASN A 905 -41.61 -4.30 -7.34
CA ASN A 905 -42.75 -3.54 -7.89
C ASN A 905 -44.06 -4.34 -7.86
N ASP A 906 -44.06 -5.61 -8.27
CA ASP A 906 -45.26 -6.47 -8.29
C ASP A 906 -45.79 -6.78 -6.88
N THR A 907 -44.89 -7.06 -5.93
CA THR A 907 -45.27 -7.40 -4.55
C THR A 907 -45.54 -6.18 -3.67
N SER A 908 -44.87 -5.05 -3.94
CA SER A 908 -44.90 -3.84 -3.11
C SER A 908 -45.21 -2.57 -3.93
N PRO A 909 -46.32 -2.50 -4.72
CA PRO A 909 -46.62 -1.43 -5.68
C PRO A 909 -46.94 -0.05 -5.08
N HIS A 910 -46.64 0.16 -3.80
CA HIS A 910 -46.74 1.44 -3.09
C HIS A 910 -45.38 1.92 -2.54
N GLN A 911 -44.29 1.21 -2.84
CA GLN A 911 -42.93 1.46 -2.35
C GLN A 911 -41.90 1.46 -3.50
N HIS A 912 -42.29 1.98 -4.66
CA HIS A 912 -41.42 2.05 -5.83
C HIS A 912 -40.09 2.77 -5.54
N ARG A 913 -38.99 2.08 -5.86
CA ARG A 913 -37.60 2.49 -5.67
C ARG A 913 -37.05 3.00 -7.01
N PRO A 914 -36.69 4.29 -7.15
CA PRO A 914 -36.23 4.81 -8.44
C PRO A 914 -34.92 4.17 -8.89
N ALA A 915 -34.84 3.77 -10.15
CA ALA A 915 -33.74 2.99 -10.71
C ALA A 915 -33.26 3.55 -12.05
N TYR A 916 -31.94 3.73 -12.16
CA TYR A 916 -31.29 4.27 -13.35
C TYR A 916 -30.21 3.31 -13.86
N LEU A 917 -30.21 2.97 -15.15
CA LEU A 917 -29.18 2.13 -15.78
C LEU A 917 -28.40 2.92 -16.82
N PHE A 918 -27.07 2.94 -16.66
CA PHE A 918 -26.09 3.44 -17.60
C PHE A 918 -25.31 2.26 -18.20
N TYR A 919 -25.46 2.00 -19.50
CA TYR A 919 -24.87 0.86 -20.18
C TYR A 919 -23.96 1.26 -21.37
N GLY A 920 -22.75 0.73 -21.41
CA GLY A 920 -21.80 0.91 -22.52
C GLY A 920 -21.60 -0.36 -23.36
N CYS A 921 -21.81 -0.25 -24.67
CA CYS A 921 -21.47 -1.32 -25.62
C CYS A 921 -20.82 -0.72 -26.88
N ARG A 922 -20.82 -1.43 -28.01
CA ARG A 922 -20.17 -1.00 -29.26
C ARG A 922 -21.22 -0.61 -30.29
N GLU A 923 -22.14 -1.51 -30.60
CA GLU A 923 -23.12 -1.35 -31.68
C GLU A 923 -24.44 -2.01 -31.28
N ALA A 924 -25.56 -1.28 -31.45
CA ALA A 924 -26.90 -1.73 -31.05
C ALA A 924 -27.30 -3.10 -31.65
N SER A 925 -26.81 -3.42 -32.85
CA SER A 925 -27.08 -4.67 -33.58
C SER A 925 -26.07 -5.80 -33.33
N VAL A 926 -25.08 -5.60 -32.44
CA VAL A 926 -23.97 -6.56 -32.24
C VAL A 926 -23.82 -7.00 -30.79
N ASP A 927 -23.76 -6.06 -29.84
CA ASP A 927 -23.42 -6.32 -28.43
C ASP A 927 -24.23 -5.52 -27.40
N PHE A 928 -25.41 -5.02 -27.78
CA PHE A 928 -26.43 -4.53 -26.85
C PHE A 928 -27.14 -5.70 -26.14
N LEU A 929 -26.41 -6.34 -25.22
CA LEU A 929 -26.85 -7.50 -24.45
C LEU A 929 -28.18 -7.22 -23.74
N TYR A 930 -29.12 -8.16 -23.84
CA TYR A 930 -30.45 -8.10 -23.23
C TYR A 930 -31.28 -6.86 -23.61
N GLY A 931 -30.99 -6.19 -24.73
CA GLY A 931 -31.60 -4.90 -25.09
C GLY A 931 -33.13 -4.84 -25.04
N GLU A 932 -33.83 -5.92 -25.41
CA GLU A 932 -35.30 -6.02 -25.31
C GLU A 932 -35.81 -6.18 -23.86
N GLU A 933 -35.05 -6.82 -22.98
CA GLU A 933 -35.37 -6.89 -21.54
C GLU A 933 -35.13 -5.52 -20.88
N LEU A 934 -34.02 -4.85 -21.22
CA LEU A 934 -33.69 -3.52 -20.68
C LEU A 934 -34.67 -2.44 -21.16
N GLN A 935 -35.19 -2.56 -22.38
CA GLN A 935 -36.26 -1.68 -22.89
C GLN A 935 -37.59 -1.94 -22.19
N ARG A 936 -38.01 -3.20 -22.04
CA ARG A 936 -39.23 -3.55 -21.27
C ARG A 936 -39.15 -3.08 -19.83
N ALA A 937 -38.05 -3.35 -19.13
CA ALA A 937 -37.83 -2.86 -17.76
C ALA A 937 -38.01 -1.33 -17.64
N ARG A 938 -37.67 -0.55 -18.68
CA ARG A 938 -37.97 0.89 -18.71
C ARG A 938 -39.44 1.18 -19.01
N ASP A 939 -40.01 0.57 -20.04
CA ASP A 939 -41.37 0.87 -20.50
C ASP A 939 -42.45 0.40 -19.50
N ASP A 940 -42.16 -0.67 -18.75
CA ASP A 940 -42.97 -1.22 -17.65
C ASP A 940 -42.70 -0.53 -16.29
N GLY A 941 -41.75 0.41 -16.22
CA GLY A 941 -41.50 1.25 -15.02
C GLY A 941 -40.61 0.63 -13.93
N VAL A 942 -39.84 -0.42 -14.24
CA VAL A 942 -38.76 -0.96 -13.38
C VAL A 942 -37.50 -0.10 -13.46
N LEU A 943 -37.30 0.64 -14.55
CA LEU A 943 -36.25 1.66 -14.75
C LEU A 943 -36.86 3.02 -15.11
N ASP A 944 -36.71 4.02 -14.24
CA ASP A 944 -37.04 5.42 -14.55
C ASP A 944 -36.27 5.92 -15.79
N GLN A 945 -34.99 5.53 -15.91
CA GLN A 945 -34.14 5.93 -17.03
C GLN A 945 -33.15 4.84 -17.44
N LEU A 946 -33.06 4.64 -18.76
CA LEU A 946 -32.05 3.82 -19.43
C LEU A 946 -31.21 4.71 -20.35
N HIS A 947 -29.91 4.81 -20.07
CA HIS A 947 -28.91 5.53 -20.86
C HIS A 947 -27.95 4.52 -21.51
N VAL A 948 -27.87 4.49 -22.83
CA VAL A 948 -27.03 3.53 -23.57
C VAL A 948 -26.06 4.24 -24.50
N GLU A 949 -24.78 3.88 -24.40
CA GLU A 949 -23.68 4.46 -25.19
C GLU A 949 -23.05 3.43 -26.13
N PHE A 950 -22.97 3.79 -27.41
CA PHE A 950 -22.48 2.93 -28.49
C PHE A 950 -21.12 3.43 -28.98
N SER A 951 -20.07 2.67 -28.66
CA SER A 951 -18.67 3.08 -28.88
C SER A 951 -18.06 2.69 -30.24
N GLY A 952 -18.85 2.08 -31.13
CA GLY A 952 -18.41 1.56 -32.44
C GLY A 952 -19.23 2.04 -33.65
N GLU A 953 -20.37 2.73 -33.45
CA GLU A 953 -21.20 3.21 -34.56
C GLU A 953 -20.48 4.20 -35.48
N SER A 954 -20.39 3.87 -36.77
CA SER A 954 -19.46 4.50 -37.73
C SER A 954 -19.72 6.00 -37.98
N ASP A 955 -20.97 6.44 -37.83
CA ASP A 955 -21.42 7.80 -38.12
C ASP A 955 -21.56 8.70 -36.87
N LYS A 956 -21.15 8.22 -35.68
CA LYS A 956 -21.27 8.96 -34.41
C LYS A 956 -19.91 9.20 -33.74
N PRO A 957 -19.76 10.26 -32.92
CA PRO A 957 -18.63 10.40 -32.03
C PRO A 957 -18.55 9.19 -31.08
N LYS A 958 -17.37 8.58 -30.97
CA LYS A 958 -17.15 7.47 -30.05
C LYS A 958 -17.36 7.93 -28.60
N ARG A 959 -18.42 7.43 -27.98
CA ARG A 959 -18.80 7.67 -26.58
C ARG A 959 -18.80 6.37 -25.79
N HIS A 960 -18.78 6.51 -24.47
CA HIS A 960 -18.72 5.43 -23.49
C HIS A 960 -19.59 5.78 -22.27
N VAL A 961 -19.83 4.80 -21.39
CA VAL A 961 -20.73 4.95 -20.23
C VAL A 961 -20.39 6.14 -19.33
N GLN A 962 -19.11 6.50 -19.19
CA GLN A 962 -18.70 7.66 -18.40
C GLN A 962 -19.09 9.01 -19.03
N ASP A 963 -19.32 9.07 -20.34
CA ASP A 963 -19.73 10.28 -21.04
C ASP A 963 -21.24 10.55 -20.82
N ALA A 964 -22.06 9.49 -20.77
CA ALA A 964 -23.47 9.59 -20.34
C ALA A 964 -23.60 10.10 -18.90
N LEU A 965 -22.73 9.68 -17.98
CA LEU A 965 -22.71 10.20 -16.59
C LEU A 965 -22.39 11.71 -16.53
N LEU A 966 -21.59 12.23 -17.48
CA LEU A 966 -21.22 13.65 -17.54
C LEU A 966 -22.30 14.52 -18.21
N ASP A 967 -23.02 13.98 -19.19
CA ASP A 967 -24.20 14.62 -19.76
C ASP A 967 -25.36 14.63 -18.75
N GLN A 968 -25.53 13.54 -18.00
CA GLN A 968 -26.48 13.42 -16.88
C GLN A 968 -25.88 13.87 -15.53
N SER A 969 -24.86 14.74 -15.53
CA SER A 969 -24.13 15.11 -14.29
C SER A 969 -25.04 15.60 -13.17
N LYS A 970 -26.15 16.27 -13.50
CA LYS A 970 -27.12 16.77 -12.52
C LYS A 970 -27.88 15.63 -11.82
N LEU A 971 -28.19 14.57 -12.54
CA LEU A 971 -28.80 13.35 -11.99
C LEU A 971 -27.80 12.61 -11.10
N VAL A 972 -26.58 12.37 -11.62
CA VAL A 972 -25.50 11.68 -10.89
C VAL A 972 -25.17 12.40 -9.57
N ALA A 973 -25.05 13.74 -9.60
CA ALA A 973 -24.75 14.51 -8.41
C ALA A 973 -25.89 14.53 -7.40
N ARG A 974 -27.14 14.72 -7.85
CA ARG A 974 -28.32 14.66 -6.98
C ARG A 974 -28.42 13.29 -6.30
N HIS A 975 -28.31 12.21 -7.07
CA HIS A 975 -28.43 10.83 -6.61
C HIS A 975 -27.45 10.50 -5.48
N LEU A 976 -26.18 10.82 -5.65
CA LEU A 976 -25.12 10.48 -4.70
C LEU A 976 -25.09 11.37 -3.44
N LEU A 977 -25.48 12.64 -3.58
CA LEU A 977 -25.32 13.66 -2.54
C LEU A 977 -26.62 14.00 -1.79
N ALA A 978 -27.74 14.14 -2.51
CA ALA A 978 -29.00 14.64 -1.97
C ALA A 978 -30.05 13.53 -1.73
N ASP A 979 -30.07 12.50 -2.59
CA ASP A 979 -30.95 11.33 -2.41
C ASP A 979 -30.26 10.18 -1.64
N GLU A 980 -28.95 10.30 -1.37
CA GLU A 980 -28.05 9.28 -0.79
C GLU A 980 -28.24 7.87 -1.41
N GLY A 981 -28.50 7.83 -2.71
CA GLY A 981 -28.76 6.60 -3.45
C GLY A 981 -27.51 5.75 -3.67
N TYR A 982 -27.74 4.44 -3.80
CA TYR A 982 -26.69 3.47 -4.09
C TYR A 982 -26.21 3.58 -5.55
N VAL A 983 -24.92 3.41 -5.78
CA VAL A 983 -24.29 3.41 -7.11
C VAL A 983 -23.49 2.12 -7.29
N TYR A 984 -23.93 1.27 -8.19
CA TYR A 984 -23.29 0.00 -8.49
C TYR A 984 -22.51 0.09 -9.80
N VAL A 985 -21.26 -0.36 -9.82
CA VAL A 985 -20.39 -0.31 -11.01
C VAL A 985 -19.87 -1.70 -11.35
N CYS A 986 -20.19 -2.21 -12.55
CA CYS A 986 -19.87 -3.59 -12.94
C CYS A 986 -19.24 -3.70 -14.34
N GLY A 987 -18.09 -4.38 -14.46
CA GLY A 987 -17.39 -4.56 -15.73
C GLY A 987 -15.87 -4.44 -15.61
N SER A 988 -15.19 -3.89 -16.62
CA SER A 988 -13.72 -3.93 -16.64
C SER A 988 -13.05 -2.95 -15.66
N LEU A 989 -11.88 -3.33 -15.13
CA LEU A 989 -10.99 -2.45 -14.34
C LEU A 989 -10.59 -1.14 -15.04
N ALA A 990 -10.71 -1.05 -16.37
CA ALA A 990 -10.52 0.19 -17.11
C ALA A 990 -11.78 1.08 -17.06
N MET A 991 -12.97 0.49 -17.18
CA MET A 991 -14.26 1.19 -17.11
C MET A 991 -14.52 1.75 -15.71
N GLY A 992 -14.32 0.96 -14.65
CA GLY A 992 -14.54 1.42 -13.27
C GLY A 992 -13.70 2.65 -12.89
N ARG A 993 -12.44 2.74 -13.37
CA ARG A 993 -11.58 3.91 -13.19
C ARG A 993 -12.05 5.14 -13.97
N ALA A 994 -12.67 4.97 -15.13
CA ALA A 994 -13.27 6.07 -15.88
C ALA A 994 -14.56 6.58 -15.21
N VAL A 995 -15.40 5.66 -14.72
CA VAL A 995 -16.63 5.97 -13.97
C VAL A 995 -16.32 6.72 -12.68
N LYS A 996 -15.34 6.30 -11.87
CA LYS A 996 -14.95 7.03 -10.63
C LYS A 996 -14.66 8.51 -10.92
N LYS A 997 -13.95 8.80 -12.02
CA LYS A 997 -13.60 10.17 -12.44
C LYS A 997 -14.80 10.96 -12.97
N ALA A 998 -15.70 10.32 -13.72
CA ALA A 998 -16.92 10.98 -14.20
C ALA A 998 -17.90 11.32 -13.07
N ILE A 999 -18.02 10.45 -12.05
CA ILE A 999 -18.82 10.75 -10.85
C ILE A 999 -18.23 11.96 -10.10
N ALA A 1000 -16.90 12.00 -9.89
CA ALA A 1000 -16.24 13.15 -9.26
C ALA A 1000 -16.45 14.46 -10.05
N ALA A 1001 -16.25 14.43 -11.37
CA ALA A 1001 -16.50 15.59 -12.23
C ALA A 1001 -17.99 15.99 -12.28
N ALA A 1002 -18.92 15.04 -12.10
CA ALA A 1002 -20.36 15.32 -12.04
C ALA A 1002 -20.75 16.04 -10.74
N ILE A 1003 -20.26 15.61 -9.57
CA ILE A 1003 -20.53 16.30 -8.29
C ILE A 1003 -19.85 17.68 -8.23
N LEU A 1004 -18.62 17.82 -8.73
CA LEU A 1004 -17.95 19.12 -8.82
C LEU A 1004 -18.71 20.13 -9.70
N LYS A 1005 -19.37 19.65 -10.76
CA LYS A 1005 -20.18 20.47 -11.67
C LYS A 1005 -21.53 20.90 -11.05
N HIS A 1006 -21.94 20.29 -9.94
CA HIS A 1006 -23.23 20.53 -9.28
C HIS A 1006 -23.10 20.70 -7.75
N PRO A 1007 -22.38 21.74 -7.28
CA PRO A 1007 -22.19 22.02 -5.86
C PRO A 1007 -23.51 22.33 -5.13
N GLU A 1008 -24.61 22.62 -5.85
CA GLU A 1008 -25.92 22.85 -5.25
C GLU A 1008 -26.44 21.65 -4.43
N PHE A 1009 -26.02 20.42 -4.75
CA PHE A 1009 -26.44 19.22 -4.00
C PHE A 1009 -25.56 18.90 -2.80
N SER A 1010 -24.41 19.55 -2.65
CA SER A 1010 -23.55 19.47 -1.46
C SER A 1010 -23.67 20.72 -0.57
N GLY A 1011 -24.69 21.55 -0.76
CA GLY A 1011 -24.83 22.84 -0.07
C GLY A 1011 -23.69 23.84 -0.34
N GLY A 1012 -22.94 23.65 -1.44
CA GLY A 1012 -21.73 24.42 -1.75
C GLY A 1012 -20.41 23.81 -1.26
N ALA A 1013 -20.43 22.69 -0.53
CA ALA A 1013 -19.22 22.12 0.09
C ALA A 1013 -18.20 21.48 -0.88
N ILE A 1014 -18.59 21.11 -2.10
CA ILE A 1014 -17.69 20.53 -3.12
C ILE A 1014 -17.32 21.64 -4.10
N THR A 1015 -16.10 22.14 -4.02
CA THR A 1015 -15.60 23.30 -4.79
C THR A 1015 -14.38 22.97 -5.66
N THR A 1016 -13.63 21.92 -5.29
CA THR A 1016 -12.42 21.46 -5.99
C THR A 1016 -12.55 20.03 -6.50
N GLN A 1017 -11.67 19.64 -7.43
CA GLN A 1017 -11.55 18.25 -7.89
C GLN A 1017 -11.10 17.30 -6.76
N GLU A 1018 -10.37 17.80 -5.78
CA GLU A 1018 -9.92 17.03 -4.62
C GLU A 1018 -11.08 16.75 -3.66
N ASP A 1019 -11.93 17.75 -3.36
CA ASP A 1019 -13.17 17.59 -2.59
C ASP A 1019 -14.05 16.49 -3.22
N ALA A 1020 -14.17 16.50 -4.55
CA ALA A 1020 -14.96 15.54 -5.30
C ALA A 1020 -14.37 14.13 -5.29
N GLU A 1021 -13.05 13.99 -5.53
CA GLU A 1021 -12.38 12.68 -5.47
C GLU A 1021 -12.35 12.12 -4.05
N HIS A 1022 -12.30 12.98 -3.02
CA HIS A 1022 -12.44 12.61 -1.61
C HIS A 1022 -13.87 12.11 -1.30
N VAL A 1023 -14.92 12.85 -1.68
CA VAL A 1023 -16.32 12.44 -1.46
C VAL A 1023 -16.64 11.12 -2.17
N VAL A 1024 -16.18 10.91 -3.41
CA VAL A 1024 -16.35 9.61 -4.09
C VAL A 1024 -15.59 8.48 -3.38
N THR A 1025 -14.49 8.79 -2.70
CA THR A 1025 -13.71 7.81 -1.92
C THR A 1025 -14.35 7.48 -0.58
N GLN A 1026 -14.94 8.46 0.12
CA GLN A 1026 -15.80 8.24 1.28
C GLN A 1026 -17.01 7.37 0.90
N LYS A 1027 -17.77 7.77 -0.15
CA LYS A 1027 -18.98 7.05 -0.57
C LYS A 1027 -18.70 5.59 -1.02
N LEU A 1028 -17.51 5.30 -1.55
CA LEU A 1028 -17.03 3.92 -1.77
C LEU A 1028 -16.89 3.14 -0.45
N ALA A 1029 -16.20 3.69 0.55
CA ALA A 1029 -15.94 3.00 1.81
C ALA A 1029 -17.16 2.94 2.76
N GLY A 1030 -18.10 3.89 2.64
CA GLY A 1030 -19.43 3.86 3.24
C GLY A 1030 -20.42 2.91 2.53
N GLN A 1031 -19.98 2.18 1.49
CA GLN A 1031 -20.78 1.24 0.70
C GLN A 1031 -22.01 1.86 0.01
N LEU A 1032 -21.94 3.16 -0.31
CA LEU A 1032 -22.91 3.82 -1.21
C LEU A 1032 -22.45 3.76 -2.67
N ILE A 1033 -21.15 3.61 -2.93
CA ILE A 1033 -20.62 3.18 -4.23
C ILE A 1033 -20.06 1.76 -4.06
N ILE A 1034 -20.55 0.81 -4.85
CA ILE A 1034 -20.25 -0.62 -4.76
C ILE A 1034 -19.73 -1.08 -6.13
N THR A 1035 -18.65 -1.87 -6.17
CA THR A 1035 -17.96 -2.20 -7.44
C THR A 1035 -17.65 -3.70 -7.57
N GLU A 1036 -18.01 -4.30 -8.70
CA GLU A 1036 -17.63 -5.67 -9.06
C GLU A 1036 -16.90 -5.63 -10.42
N LEU A 1037 -15.57 -5.77 -10.40
CA LEU A 1037 -14.70 -5.48 -11.55
C LEU A 1037 -13.77 -6.63 -11.92
N TRP A 1038 -13.47 -6.76 -13.22
CA TRP A 1038 -12.67 -7.84 -13.83
C TRP A 1038 -11.87 -7.42 -15.09
#